data_AF-A0A957Z8X2-F1
#
_entry.id   AF-A0A957Z8X2-F1
#
_cell.length_a   1.000
_cell.length_b   1.000
_cell.length_c   1.000
_cell.angle_alpha   90.00
_cell.angle_beta   90.00
_cell.angle_gamma   90.00
#
_symmetry.space_group_name_H-M   'P 1'
#
loop_
_entity.id
_entity.type
_entity.pdbx_description
1 polymer ?
#
loop_
_entity_poly.entity_id
_entity_poly.type
_entity_poly.pdbx_seq_one_letter_code
_entity_poly.pdbx_strand_id
1 'polypeptide(L)'
;MTADVSTAAQLFATVEPGGDTNIADGLREARKLLADGNPDYPDVIFLMLHDNVPLAPAQNAAQEAMAAGAQVYIIANHLNIKPEDQITADVATSLTGDPAHFLVDPSQEQLRSILVQASGGDPALAAHSILLRSDFNPRSAIDIIDAGGAVLRGGELTWEGITLEKGEQIQVSYRIRPRVDVTEDTFELLLGAAYIDCNGYLQGEDIALGGPLTPQLTTAVQTPTPTTPPTPTTPPTPTPLPTATSTPAPVITVPPPVAPTGTPLTGTLIVPSQAITLALCPDQVRTLPLLVRIPGQPARADVLLAFDISNSMGSVLAAAAANAGDLSASLRNIIPDTQIGVAVFNDYPFGDYGGSADTPYELLQAITSDDIALGNALNSLPGRLQYGGDDPEAYTRMLYEAAEDSAVGWRPGARHFLIVFGDSTARTGDPGRDIREGTADDLDLTDVLAELVDEEVLPLMAASSDVALDFWQPLLASSGGEVVQLDDANQLLTVINDLIARSGAQINRLSVVAAPGYENWLVADGAMTDIEVGAGVTQTLAAVVNVPAGTYDGVYRIVLNAVGDGAVYASWVVAFVTEDCGNPPPLVILPELPFLQACDSWFWVWVAPLLLPLLLLLLWLLIQYFRWWRRVAKARPERRPPWWRCGLPCLLALVWLLFIGFLFGQRLAQVVCVGIENRSVQAAVGDMLNPTAASTAAVTPGATGATGSERVALVVASGWFVPTSERPGVTIESVELGDTDYAQLANYDTLVLSQVCNIADQPKSRLADIVRWVGEGHKLIIYDSDECWGSVDYSWLPYSFQTNNPGAQGSTSGSLAVVADDTLIAADPTHPGFIDPSAFAGIEIGDANVIVTDDYRWCGNMEATNVNGTKGFVHAYSRYLNGLVIYNGFDTDNIDSPGL
;
A
#
# COMPACT_ATOMS: atom_id res chain seq x y z
N MET A 1 1.12 -14.78 -18.81
CA MET A 1 1.88 -15.86 -18.14
C MET A 1 0.97 -17.06 -17.87
N THR A 2 1.49 -18.26 -17.59
CA THR A 2 0.68 -19.40 -17.11
C THR A 2 0.74 -19.47 -15.58
N ALA A 3 -0.37 -19.23 -14.88
CA ALA A 3 -0.42 -19.16 -13.41
C ALA A 3 -0.12 -20.48 -12.68
N ASP A 4 -0.16 -21.63 -13.35
CA ASP A 4 0.09 -22.91 -12.70
C ASP A 4 1.58 -23.33 -12.77
N VAL A 5 2.28 -23.14 -11.64
CA VAL A 5 3.66 -23.59 -11.43
C VAL A 5 3.81 -25.12 -11.62
N SER A 6 2.76 -25.91 -11.36
CA SER A 6 2.79 -27.35 -11.62
C SER A 6 2.67 -27.70 -13.10
N THR A 7 1.91 -26.92 -13.89
CA THR A 7 1.92 -26.98 -15.36
C THR A 7 3.24 -26.47 -15.92
N ALA A 8 3.84 -25.41 -15.35
CA ALA A 8 5.17 -24.95 -15.76
C ALA A 8 6.24 -26.03 -15.49
N ALA A 9 6.24 -26.64 -14.30
CA ALA A 9 7.14 -27.75 -13.95
C ALA A 9 6.90 -29.00 -14.83
N GLN A 10 5.64 -29.29 -15.20
CA GLN A 10 5.32 -30.34 -16.18
C GLN A 10 5.80 -29.98 -17.60
N LEU A 11 5.65 -28.73 -18.03
CA LEU A 11 6.17 -28.25 -19.31
C LEU A 11 7.69 -28.38 -19.37
N PHE A 12 8.41 -27.93 -18.34
CA PHE A 12 9.85 -28.16 -18.20
C PHE A 12 10.22 -29.65 -18.20
N ALA A 13 9.41 -30.51 -17.56
CA ALA A 13 9.60 -31.97 -17.60
C ALA A 13 9.23 -32.63 -18.95
N THR A 14 8.54 -31.92 -19.86
CA THR A 14 8.28 -32.35 -21.25
C THR A 14 9.27 -31.80 -22.28
N VAL A 15 10.25 -30.97 -21.88
CA VAL A 15 11.33 -30.55 -22.77
C VAL A 15 12.25 -31.75 -23.03
N GLU A 16 12.15 -32.35 -24.22
CA GLU A 16 13.04 -33.45 -24.61
C GLU A 16 14.50 -32.94 -24.72
N PRO A 17 15.49 -33.64 -24.13
CA PRO A 17 16.89 -33.25 -24.23
C PRO A 17 17.46 -33.41 -25.65
N GLY A 18 17.39 -32.35 -26.45
CA GLY A 18 18.12 -32.23 -27.72
C GLY A 18 17.33 -31.55 -28.84
N GLY A 19 17.59 -30.27 -29.05
CA GLY A 19 17.12 -29.53 -30.22
C GLY A 19 17.80 -28.16 -30.33
N ASP A 20 18.24 -27.78 -31.54
CA ASP A 20 18.77 -26.45 -31.83
C ASP A 20 17.66 -25.41 -31.64
N THR A 21 17.58 -24.85 -30.44
CA THR A 21 16.49 -23.93 -30.04
C THR A 21 16.59 -22.65 -30.85
N ASN A 22 15.48 -22.19 -31.44
CA ASN A 22 15.47 -20.90 -32.15
C ASN A 22 15.41 -19.73 -31.16
N ILE A 23 16.55 -19.43 -30.54
CA ILE A 23 16.72 -18.37 -29.54
C ILE A 23 16.25 -17.00 -30.07
N ALA A 24 16.36 -16.76 -31.38
CA ALA A 24 15.91 -15.52 -32.01
C ALA A 24 14.38 -15.34 -31.97
N ASP A 25 13.61 -16.41 -32.14
CA ASP A 25 12.15 -16.35 -32.04
C ASP A 25 11.69 -16.41 -30.58
N GLY A 26 12.41 -17.13 -29.71
CA GLY A 26 12.19 -17.10 -28.26
C GLY A 26 12.34 -15.69 -27.66
N LEU A 27 13.36 -14.94 -28.07
CA LEU A 27 13.56 -13.53 -27.70
C LEU A 27 12.40 -12.63 -28.16
N ARG A 28 11.90 -12.83 -29.39
CA ARG A 28 10.77 -12.05 -29.91
C ARG A 28 9.47 -12.38 -29.20
N GLU A 29 9.22 -13.65 -28.89
CA GLU A 29 8.02 -14.05 -28.15
C GLU A 29 8.06 -13.53 -26.71
N ALA A 30 9.22 -13.60 -26.05
CA ALA A 30 9.44 -12.97 -24.75
C ALA A 30 9.17 -11.46 -24.82
N ARG A 31 9.66 -10.74 -25.84
CA ARG A 31 9.40 -9.30 -25.98
C ARG A 31 7.92 -8.97 -26.18
N LYS A 32 7.16 -9.78 -26.92
CA LYS A 32 5.69 -9.62 -27.05
C LYS A 32 5.00 -9.81 -25.71
N LEU A 33 5.28 -10.91 -25.01
CA LEU A 33 4.69 -11.23 -23.71
C LEU A 33 4.97 -10.17 -22.64
N LEU A 34 6.08 -9.44 -22.80
CA LEU A 34 6.46 -8.28 -21.99
C LEU A 34 5.82 -6.96 -22.46
N ALA A 35 5.46 -6.82 -23.75
CA ALA A 35 4.80 -5.62 -24.27
C ALA A 35 3.33 -5.49 -23.79
N ASP A 36 2.73 -6.59 -23.32
CA ASP A 36 1.44 -6.63 -22.63
C ASP A 36 1.60 -6.50 -21.08
N GLY A 37 2.81 -6.21 -20.59
CA GLY A 37 3.14 -6.10 -19.16
C GLY A 37 2.78 -4.74 -18.54
N ASN A 38 2.99 -4.61 -17.22
CA ASN A 38 2.86 -3.32 -16.54
C ASN A 38 4.04 -2.40 -16.96
N PRO A 39 3.79 -1.23 -17.56
CA PRO A 39 4.84 -0.32 -18.06
C PRO A 39 5.72 0.32 -16.98
N ASP A 40 5.37 0.20 -15.69
CA ASP A 40 6.13 0.79 -14.58
C ASP A 40 7.35 -0.06 -14.14
N TYR A 41 7.49 -1.29 -14.66
CA TYR A 41 8.63 -2.18 -14.38
C TYR A 41 9.61 -2.30 -15.58
N PRO A 42 10.91 -2.56 -15.34
CA PRO A 42 11.84 -2.86 -16.42
C PRO A 42 11.55 -4.23 -17.04
N ASP A 43 11.46 -4.28 -18.37
CA ASP A 43 11.30 -5.54 -19.10
C ASP A 43 12.59 -6.37 -19.01
N VAL A 44 12.57 -7.56 -18.38
CA VAL A 44 13.77 -8.41 -18.22
C VAL A 44 13.61 -9.79 -18.86
N ILE A 45 14.62 -10.22 -19.63
CA ILE A 45 14.66 -11.51 -20.33
C ILE A 45 15.89 -12.31 -19.92
N PHE A 46 15.68 -13.51 -19.35
CA PHE A 46 16.75 -14.47 -19.02
C PHE A 46 16.91 -15.55 -20.09
N LEU A 47 18.08 -15.62 -20.71
CA LEU A 47 18.48 -16.71 -21.61
C LEU A 47 19.29 -17.75 -20.84
N MET A 48 18.66 -18.86 -20.46
CA MET A 48 19.33 -20.00 -19.82
C MET A 48 19.93 -20.92 -20.89
N LEU A 49 21.26 -21.07 -20.91
CA LEU A 49 22.02 -21.78 -21.94
C LEU A 49 22.96 -22.82 -21.31
N HIS A 50 23.36 -23.85 -22.08
CA HIS A 50 24.12 -24.99 -21.56
C HIS A 50 25.35 -25.36 -22.42
N ASP A 51 25.48 -24.86 -23.65
CA ASP A 51 26.66 -25.07 -24.50
C ASP A 51 26.83 -23.92 -25.50
N ASN A 52 27.88 -23.97 -26.34
CA ASN A 52 28.15 -23.00 -27.40
C ASN A 52 27.17 -23.14 -28.59
N VAL A 53 25.88 -22.91 -28.32
CA VAL A 53 24.81 -22.80 -29.32
C VAL A 53 25.13 -21.70 -30.33
N PRO A 54 24.70 -21.81 -31.60
CA PRO A 54 24.89 -20.74 -32.59
C PRO A 54 24.06 -19.48 -32.24
N LEU A 55 24.64 -18.56 -31.46
CA LEU A 55 23.96 -17.34 -30.98
C LEU A 55 23.87 -16.20 -32.02
N ALA A 56 24.62 -16.27 -33.12
CA ALA A 56 24.63 -15.23 -34.16
C ALA A 56 23.25 -14.89 -34.77
N PRO A 57 22.32 -15.84 -35.03
CA PRO A 57 20.96 -15.52 -35.49
C PRO A 57 20.11 -14.75 -34.46
N ALA A 58 20.43 -14.87 -33.17
CA ALA A 58 19.71 -14.24 -32.07
C ALA A 58 20.17 -12.80 -31.77
N GLN A 59 21.35 -12.38 -32.25
CA GLN A 59 21.89 -11.02 -32.04
C GLN A 59 20.90 -9.93 -32.45
N ASN A 60 20.25 -10.06 -33.61
CA ASN A 60 19.24 -9.10 -34.05
C ASN A 60 18.02 -9.07 -33.12
N ALA A 61 17.53 -10.22 -32.68
CA ALA A 61 16.37 -10.31 -31.78
C ALA A 61 16.65 -9.74 -30.39
N ALA A 62 17.88 -9.91 -29.88
CA ALA A 62 18.31 -9.30 -28.63
C ALA A 62 18.45 -7.78 -28.76
N GLN A 63 18.99 -7.29 -29.88
CA GLN A 63 19.04 -5.85 -30.19
C GLN A 63 17.65 -5.25 -30.41
N GLU A 64 16.72 -5.97 -31.03
CA GLU A 64 15.30 -5.59 -31.16
C GLU A 64 14.64 -5.45 -29.78
N ALA A 65 14.93 -6.35 -28.82
CA ALA A 65 14.43 -6.26 -27.45
C ALA A 65 15.06 -5.11 -26.65
N MET A 66 16.38 -4.97 -26.67
CA MET A 66 17.11 -3.89 -25.96
C MET A 66 16.76 -2.50 -26.50
N ALA A 67 16.59 -2.34 -27.82
CA ALA A 67 16.14 -1.09 -28.42
C ALA A 67 14.68 -0.73 -28.06
N ALA A 68 13.91 -1.70 -27.54
CA ALA A 68 12.57 -1.53 -27.00
C ALA A 68 12.54 -1.50 -25.46
N GLY A 69 13.67 -1.22 -24.81
CA GLY A 69 13.79 -1.01 -23.36
C GLY A 69 14.09 -2.27 -22.52
N ALA A 70 14.13 -3.46 -23.11
CA ALA A 70 14.28 -4.70 -22.36
C ALA A 70 15.74 -5.06 -22.03
N GLN A 71 16.02 -5.39 -20.78
CA GLN A 71 17.30 -5.93 -20.34
C GLN A 71 17.41 -7.42 -20.68
N VAL A 72 18.55 -7.84 -21.24
CA VAL A 72 18.80 -9.24 -21.60
C VAL A 72 19.96 -9.77 -20.78
N TYR A 73 19.74 -10.89 -20.08
CA TYR A 73 20.74 -11.63 -19.31
C TYR A 73 20.99 -13.01 -19.94
N ILE A 74 22.23 -13.51 -19.86
CA ILE A 74 22.57 -14.89 -20.18
C ILE A 74 23.04 -15.60 -18.91
N ILE A 75 22.38 -16.71 -18.58
CA ILE A 75 22.78 -17.63 -17.52
C ILE A 75 23.30 -18.90 -18.20
N ALA A 76 24.62 -19.06 -18.25
CA ALA A 76 25.26 -20.25 -18.80
C ALA A 76 25.59 -21.26 -17.69
N ASN A 77 25.21 -22.52 -17.93
CA ASN A 77 25.65 -23.67 -17.14
C ASN A 77 26.80 -24.36 -17.89
N HIS A 78 28.00 -24.42 -17.31
CA HIS A 78 29.18 -25.02 -17.94
C HIS A 78 29.49 -26.43 -17.41
N LEU A 79 28.60 -27.02 -16.61
CA LEU A 79 28.77 -28.32 -15.99
C LEU A 79 28.89 -29.45 -17.05
N ASN A 80 30.03 -30.15 -17.04
CA ASN A 80 30.44 -31.19 -18.01
C ASN A 80 30.76 -30.68 -19.43
N ILE A 81 30.78 -29.37 -19.68
CA ILE A 81 31.11 -28.81 -21.00
C ILE A 81 32.62 -28.60 -21.13
N LYS A 82 33.19 -28.96 -22.29
CA LYS A 82 34.63 -28.76 -22.54
C LYS A 82 34.94 -27.28 -22.77
N PRO A 83 36.12 -26.76 -22.38
CA PRO A 83 36.45 -25.34 -22.54
C PRO A 83 36.35 -24.82 -24.00
N GLU A 84 36.54 -25.68 -25.00
CA GLU A 84 36.33 -25.33 -26.41
C GLU A 84 34.86 -25.23 -26.85
N ASP A 85 33.94 -25.81 -26.07
CA ASP A 85 32.49 -25.88 -26.34
C ASP A 85 31.66 -25.00 -25.36
N GLN A 86 32.32 -24.19 -24.53
CA GLN A 86 31.70 -23.25 -23.58
C GLN A 86 31.35 -21.90 -24.22
N ILE A 87 30.38 -21.18 -23.63
CA ILE A 87 30.04 -19.82 -24.08
C ILE A 87 31.12 -18.84 -23.59
N THR A 88 31.60 -17.96 -24.46
CA THR A 88 32.57 -16.92 -24.10
C THR A 88 31.90 -15.59 -23.80
N ALA A 89 32.51 -14.80 -22.91
CA ALA A 89 32.00 -13.48 -22.55
C ALA A 89 31.87 -12.55 -23.78
N ASP A 90 32.79 -12.61 -24.74
CA ASP A 90 32.71 -11.84 -26.00
C ASP A 90 31.43 -12.15 -26.80
N VAL A 91 31.04 -13.44 -26.85
CA VAL A 91 29.84 -13.88 -27.56
C VAL A 91 28.58 -13.49 -26.79
N ALA A 92 28.56 -13.70 -25.46
CA ALA A 92 27.44 -13.33 -24.62
C ALA A 92 27.16 -11.82 -24.62
N THR A 93 28.20 -11.00 -24.45
CA THR A 93 28.12 -9.52 -24.49
C THR A 93 27.53 -9.03 -25.82
N SER A 94 27.75 -9.74 -26.92
CA SER A 94 27.16 -9.40 -28.23
C SER A 94 25.63 -9.59 -28.33
N LEU A 95 25.01 -10.23 -27.32
CA LEU A 95 23.56 -10.34 -27.16
C LEU A 95 23.04 -9.54 -25.96
N THR A 96 23.78 -9.47 -24.85
CA THR A 96 23.34 -8.80 -23.61
C THR A 96 23.62 -7.29 -23.58
N GLY A 97 24.48 -6.78 -24.46
CA GLY A 97 24.93 -5.38 -24.46
C GLY A 97 25.99 -5.09 -23.39
N ASP A 98 25.79 -5.60 -22.18
CA ASP A 98 26.70 -5.48 -21.04
C ASP A 98 27.38 -6.84 -20.70
N PRO A 99 28.71 -6.88 -20.44
CA PRO A 99 29.39 -8.11 -20.02
C PRO A 99 28.99 -8.60 -18.61
N ALA A 100 28.52 -7.73 -17.70
CA ALA A 100 28.04 -8.11 -16.37
C ALA A 100 26.75 -8.94 -16.42
N HIS A 101 25.98 -8.83 -17.52
CA HIS A 101 24.77 -9.60 -17.76
C HIS A 101 25.06 -11.04 -18.24
N PHE A 102 26.32 -11.44 -18.36
CA PHE A 102 26.73 -12.82 -18.62
C PHE A 102 27.19 -13.53 -17.34
N LEU A 103 26.37 -14.46 -16.87
CA LEU A 103 26.67 -15.31 -15.72
C LEU A 103 27.11 -16.71 -16.16
N VAL A 104 28.12 -17.26 -15.51
CA VAL A 104 28.54 -18.67 -15.64
C VAL A 104 28.41 -19.32 -14.28
N ASP A 105 27.63 -20.40 -14.19
CA ASP A 105 27.36 -21.17 -12.97
C ASP A 105 27.09 -20.29 -11.71
N PRO A 106 26.18 -19.29 -11.78
CA PRO A 106 26.01 -18.27 -10.74
C PRO A 106 25.59 -18.83 -9.38
N SER A 107 26.07 -18.20 -8.32
CA SER A 107 25.61 -18.49 -6.96
C SER A 107 24.15 -18.06 -6.73
N GLN A 108 23.53 -18.61 -5.69
CA GLN A 108 22.19 -18.17 -5.25
C GLN A 108 22.14 -16.67 -4.93
N GLU A 109 23.24 -16.10 -4.41
CA GLU A 109 23.36 -14.67 -4.11
C GLU A 109 23.41 -13.81 -5.40
N GLN A 110 24.10 -14.28 -6.45
CA GLN A 110 24.13 -13.59 -7.75
C GLN A 110 22.77 -13.60 -8.43
N LEU A 111 22.06 -14.73 -8.38
CA LEU A 111 20.69 -14.83 -8.92
C LEU A 111 19.71 -13.94 -8.13
N ARG A 112 19.83 -13.89 -6.80
CA ARG A 112 19.03 -12.99 -5.95
C ARG A 112 19.27 -11.52 -6.30
N SER A 113 20.53 -11.07 -6.37
CA SER A 113 20.85 -9.67 -6.68
C SER A 113 20.27 -9.20 -8.01
N ILE A 114 20.25 -10.08 -9.01
CA ILE A 114 19.70 -9.74 -10.34
C ILE A 114 18.17 -9.80 -10.32
N LEU A 115 17.54 -10.64 -9.49
CA LEU A 115 16.09 -10.57 -9.25
C LEU A 115 15.66 -9.22 -8.65
N VAL A 116 16.44 -8.70 -7.70
CA VAL A 116 16.21 -7.40 -7.03
C VAL A 116 16.46 -6.22 -7.97
N GLN A 117 17.47 -6.31 -8.83
CA GLN A 117 17.69 -5.32 -9.90
C GLN A 117 16.58 -5.38 -10.97
N ALA A 118 16.10 -6.58 -11.29
CA ALA A 118 15.02 -6.79 -12.26
C ALA A 118 13.63 -6.38 -11.77
N SER A 119 13.40 -6.24 -10.45
CA SER A 119 12.17 -5.66 -9.91
C SER A 119 12.18 -4.12 -9.85
N GLY A 120 13.24 -3.48 -10.34
CA GLY A 120 13.36 -2.01 -10.41
C GLY A 120 13.60 -1.31 -9.07
N GLY A 121 13.87 -2.07 -8.00
CA GLY A 121 14.28 -1.57 -6.68
C GLY A 121 13.31 -0.63 -5.98
N ASP A 122 12.06 -0.48 -6.45
CA ASP A 122 11.16 0.60 -6.02
C ASP A 122 11.00 0.67 -4.50
N PRO A 123 11.47 1.76 -3.84
CA PRO A 123 11.36 1.88 -2.40
C PRO A 123 9.94 2.20 -1.95
N ALA A 124 8.92 2.34 -2.80
CA ALA A 124 7.51 2.35 -2.38
C ALA A 124 6.91 0.94 -2.19
N LEU A 125 7.52 -0.08 -2.80
CA LEU A 125 7.07 -1.46 -2.81
C LEU A 125 7.36 -2.17 -1.49
N ALA A 126 6.31 -2.61 -0.79
CA ALA A 126 6.44 -3.26 0.53
C ALA A 126 6.62 -4.78 0.44
N ALA A 127 5.96 -5.42 -0.53
CA ALA A 127 6.09 -6.83 -0.87
C ALA A 127 5.57 -7.07 -2.29
N HIS A 128 6.19 -7.98 -3.04
CA HIS A 128 5.83 -8.24 -4.43
C HIS A 128 5.54 -9.72 -4.70
N SER A 129 4.80 -9.98 -5.79
CA SER A 129 4.37 -11.32 -6.19
C SER A 129 3.68 -12.11 -5.07
N ILE A 130 2.87 -11.42 -4.26
CA ILE A 130 2.21 -11.98 -3.08
C ILE A 130 1.21 -13.06 -3.51
N LEU A 131 1.31 -14.18 -2.81
CA LEU A 131 0.48 -15.37 -2.87
C LEU A 131 -0.31 -15.46 -1.55
N LEU A 132 -1.62 -15.29 -1.58
CA LEU A 132 -2.48 -15.61 -0.44
C LEU A 132 -3.19 -16.95 -0.66
N ARG A 133 -3.37 -17.72 0.41
CA ARG A 133 -4.01 -19.03 0.42
C ARG A 133 -5.07 -19.09 1.53
N SER A 134 -6.22 -19.66 1.21
CA SER A 134 -7.23 -20.09 2.17
C SER A 134 -7.62 -21.53 1.88
N ASP A 135 -7.35 -22.42 2.83
CA ASP A 135 -7.57 -23.87 2.74
C ASP A 135 -8.42 -24.36 3.93
N PHE A 136 -9.15 -25.46 3.73
CA PHE A 136 -10.14 -25.94 4.69
C PHE A 136 -9.86 -27.41 5.04
N ASN A 137 -9.85 -27.75 6.32
CA ASN A 137 -9.57 -29.10 6.79
C ASN A 137 -10.79 -29.70 7.51
N PRO A 138 -11.49 -30.70 6.94
CA PRO A 138 -11.29 -31.31 5.62
C PRO A 138 -11.94 -30.47 4.50
N ARG A 139 -11.32 -30.44 3.30
CA ARG A 139 -11.78 -29.64 2.14
C ARG A 139 -13.21 -29.97 1.67
N SER A 140 -13.77 -31.10 2.09
CA SER A 140 -15.13 -31.52 1.77
C SER A 140 -16.22 -30.99 2.72
N ALA A 141 -15.84 -30.28 3.80
CA ALA A 141 -16.80 -29.74 4.78
C ALA A 141 -17.55 -28.48 4.30
N ILE A 142 -17.04 -27.81 3.27
CA ILE A 142 -17.62 -26.59 2.72
C ILE A 142 -17.87 -26.72 1.21
N ASP A 143 -18.89 -26.01 0.74
CA ASP A 143 -18.97 -25.55 -0.64
C ASP A 143 -18.49 -24.11 -0.71
N ILE A 144 -17.72 -23.76 -1.74
CA ILE A 144 -17.36 -22.38 -2.04
C ILE A 144 -18.49 -21.81 -2.90
N ILE A 145 -19.14 -20.75 -2.41
CA ILE A 145 -20.20 -20.03 -3.13
C ILE A 145 -19.56 -19.01 -4.07
N ASP A 146 -18.49 -18.38 -3.60
CA ASP A 146 -17.81 -17.25 -4.23
C ASP A 146 -16.34 -17.26 -3.81
N ALA A 147 -15.45 -17.11 -4.78
CA ALA A 147 -14.01 -17.15 -4.59
C ALA A 147 -13.37 -15.78 -4.28
N GLY A 148 -14.09 -14.67 -4.45
CA GLY A 148 -13.56 -13.33 -4.11
C GLY A 148 -12.30 -12.94 -4.88
N GLY A 149 -12.20 -13.33 -6.15
CA GLY A 149 -11.02 -13.14 -6.99
C GLY A 149 -9.92 -14.22 -6.88
N ALA A 150 -10.10 -15.25 -6.04
CA ALA A 150 -9.16 -16.38 -6.00
C ALA A 150 -9.30 -17.37 -7.16
N VAL A 151 -8.18 -17.95 -7.56
CA VAL A 151 -8.10 -19.19 -8.34
C VAL A 151 -8.42 -20.37 -7.41
N LEU A 152 -9.38 -21.22 -7.78
CA LEU A 152 -9.75 -22.41 -7.01
C LEU A 152 -8.87 -23.62 -7.38
N ARG A 153 -7.91 -23.97 -6.52
CA ARG A 153 -6.94 -25.06 -6.72
C ARG A 153 -7.30 -26.31 -5.89
N GLY A 154 -8.39 -26.99 -6.28
CA GLY A 154 -8.79 -28.27 -5.68
C GLY A 154 -9.32 -28.17 -4.25
N GLY A 155 -10.22 -27.22 -4.00
CA GLY A 155 -10.80 -26.94 -2.67
C GLY A 155 -10.01 -25.93 -1.83
N GLU A 156 -8.98 -25.34 -2.40
CA GLU A 156 -8.15 -24.27 -1.84
C GLU A 156 -8.33 -23.00 -2.67
N LEU A 157 -8.54 -21.87 -2.02
CA LEU A 157 -8.60 -20.55 -2.66
C LEU A 157 -7.20 -19.94 -2.67
N THR A 158 -6.76 -19.47 -3.83
CA THR A 158 -5.43 -18.88 -4.02
C THR A 158 -5.52 -17.54 -4.75
N TRP A 159 -5.04 -16.46 -4.15
CA TRP A 159 -4.86 -15.16 -4.81
C TRP A 159 -3.37 -14.98 -5.17
N GLU A 160 -3.08 -14.54 -6.39
CA GLU A 160 -1.74 -14.58 -6.97
C GLU A 160 -1.40 -13.25 -7.66
N GLY A 161 -0.10 -12.91 -7.71
CA GLY A 161 0.39 -11.74 -8.44
C GLY A 161 0.06 -10.40 -7.78
N ILE A 162 -0.37 -10.41 -6.52
CA ILE A 162 -0.65 -9.18 -5.77
C ILE A 162 0.67 -8.44 -5.52
N THR A 163 0.65 -7.13 -5.76
CA THR A 163 1.69 -6.18 -5.40
C THR A 163 1.12 -5.32 -4.28
N LEU A 164 1.94 -4.93 -3.29
CA LEU A 164 1.50 -4.01 -2.22
C LEU A 164 2.42 -2.79 -2.13
N GLU A 165 1.86 -1.61 -2.35
CA GLU A 165 2.51 -0.34 -2.04
C GLU A 165 2.45 -0.02 -0.54
N LYS A 166 3.31 0.90 -0.11
CA LYS A 166 3.43 1.33 1.29
C LYS A 166 2.11 1.85 1.89
N GLY A 167 1.53 1.06 2.79
CA GLY A 167 0.34 1.43 3.56
C GLY A 167 -0.99 1.09 2.88
N GLU A 168 -0.93 0.50 1.70
CA GLU A 168 -2.06 -0.17 1.06
C GLU A 168 -2.50 -1.38 1.89
N GLN A 169 -3.80 -1.67 1.91
CA GLN A 169 -4.38 -2.86 2.54
C GLN A 169 -5.25 -3.58 1.52
N ILE A 170 -4.97 -4.84 1.23
CA ILE A 170 -5.91 -5.68 0.49
C ILE A 170 -6.89 -6.33 1.47
N GLN A 171 -8.17 -6.34 1.12
CA GLN A 171 -9.21 -7.10 1.81
C GLN A 171 -9.78 -8.15 0.87
N VAL A 172 -9.28 -9.39 0.96
CA VAL A 172 -9.89 -10.53 0.25
C VAL A 172 -11.15 -10.98 0.97
N SER A 173 -12.27 -11.04 0.25
CA SER A 173 -13.59 -11.39 0.80
C SER A 173 -14.22 -12.46 -0.09
N TYR A 174 -14.52 -13.63 0.48
CA TYR A 174 -15.04 -14.80 -0.23
C TYR A 174 -16.21 -15.42 0.56
N ARG A 175 -17.10 -16.20 -0.07
CA ARG A 175 -18.28 -16.78 0.61
C ARG A 175 -18.29 -18.30 0.52
N ILE A 176 -18.58 -18.94 1.65
CA ILE A 176 -18.61 -20.40 1.82
C ILE A 176 -19.94 -20.87 2.46
N ARG A 177 -20.33 -22.09 2.16
CA ARG A 177 -21.50 -22.78 2.72
C ARG A 177 -21.05 -24.08 3.40
N PRO A 178 -21.07 -24.17 4.74
CA PRO A 178 -20.88 -25.45 5.43
C PRO A 178 -21.92 -26.47 4.97
N ARG A 179 -21.51 -27.71 4.73
CA ARG A 179 -22.41 -28.78 4.28
C ARG A 179 -23.26 -29.35 5.44
N VAL A 180 -24.44 -29.86 5.12
CA VAL A 180 -25.49 -30.21 6.11
C VAL A 180 -25.14 -31.46 6.95
N ASP A 181 -24.10 -32.20 6.57
CA ASP A 181 -23.52 -33.32 7.31
C ASP A 181 -22.39 -32.92 8.29
N VAL A 182 -22.04 -31.63 8.35
CA VAL A 182 -20.98 -31.05 9.20
C VAL A 182 -21.57 -30.56 10.53
N THR A 183 -21.15 -31.17 11.63
CA THR A 183 -21.52 -30.77 12.99
C THR A 183 -20.70 -29.58 13.52
N GLU A 184 -21.17 -28.93 14.59
CA GLU A 184 -20.69 -27.62 15.11
C GLU A 184 -19.18 -27.50 15.42
N ASP A 185 -18.43 -28.62 15.47
CA ASP A 185 -16.99 -28.69 15.76
C ASP A 185 -16.08 -29.05 14.54
N THR A 186 -16.60 -29.21 13.31
CA THR A 186 -15.99 -30.13 12.31
C THR A 186 -15.24 -29.59 11.07
N PHE A 187 -14.78 -28.32 11.05
CA PHE A 187 -13.68 -27.94 10.12
C PHE A 187 -12.76 -26.82 10.65
N GLU A 188 -11.51 -26.83 10.18
CA GLU A 188 -10.51 -25.78 10.44
C GLU A 188 -10.28 -24.94 9.17
N LEU A 189 -10.00 -23.64 9.34
CA LEU A 189 -9.53 -22.74 8.29
C LEU A 189 -8.02 -22.53 8.45
N LEU A 190 -7.27 -22.87 7.41
CA LEU A 190 -5.83 -22.67 7.31
C LEU A 190 -5.55 -21.52 6.34
N LEU A 191 -5.00 -20.42 6.85
CA LEU A 191 -4.53 -19.31 6.02
C LEU A 191 -3.04 -19.47 5.78
N GLY A 192 -2.60 -19.16 4.56
CA GLY A 192 -1.19 -19.08 4.20
C GLY A 192 -0.91 -17.79 3.45
N ALA A 193 0.26 -17.22 3.65
CA ALA A 193 0.76 -16.11 2.84
C ALA A 193 2.21 -16.41 2.44
N ALA A 194 2.57 -16.13 1.19
CA ALA A 194 3.95 -16.08 0.73
C ALA A 194 4.15 -14.84 -0.14
N TYR A 195 5.35 -14.28 -0.14
CA TYR A 195 5.67 -13.07 -0.89
C TYR A 195 7.18 -12.98 -1.12
N ILE A 196 7.61 -12.16 -2.08
CA ILE A 196 9.03 -11.83 -2.23
C ILE A 196 9.28 -10.49 -1.55
N ASP A 197 10.27 -10.46 -0.66
CA ASP A 197 10.69 -9.25 0.04
C ASP A 197 11.60 -8.35 -0.81
N CYS A 198 11.88 -7.14 -0.33
CA CYS A 198 12.76 -6.17 -1.01
C CYS A 198 14.21 -6.65 -1.20
N ASN A 199 14.62 -7.73 -0.52
CA ASN A 199 15.93 -8.36 -0.70
C ASN A 199 15.90 -9.53 -1.69
N GLY A 200 14.73 -9.86 -2.27
CA GLY A 200 14.57 -10.94 -3.24
C GLY A 200 14.41 -12.33 -2.62
N TYR A 201 14.13 -12.44 -1.31
CA TYR A 201 13.85 -13.72 -0.67
C TYR A 201 12.36 -14.03 -0.67
N LEU A 202 12.01 -15.29 -0.96
CA LEU A 202 10.66 -15.81 -0.81
C LEU A 202 10.38 -16.04 0.69
N GLN A 203 9.60 -15.14 1.27
CA GLN A 203 9.04 -15.25 2.61
C GLN A 203 7.71 -16.03 2.57
N GLY A 204 7.33 -16.64 3.70
CA GLY A 204 5.98 -17.18 3.86
C GLY A 204 5.69 -17.75 5.24
N GLU A 205 4.43 -17.63 5.66
CA GLU A 205 3.89 -18.16 6.92
C GLU A 205 2.61 -18.97 6.68
N ASP A 206 2.57 -20.20 7.22
CA ASP A 206 1.33 -20.94 7.46
C ASP A 206 0.65 -20.38 8.73
N ILE A 207 -0.20 -19.36 8.56
CA ILE A 207 -0.95 -18.73 9.66
C ILE A 207 -2.14 -19.62 10.05
N ALA A 208 -1.84 -20.67 10.81
CA ALA A 208 -2.83 -21.47 11.50
C ALA A 208 -3.51 -20.66 12.62
N LEU A 209 -4.62 -19.98 12.30
CA LEU A 209 -5.47 -19.31 13.28
C LEU A 209 -6.00 -20.35 14.28
N GLY A 210 -5.52 -20.27 15.52
CA GLY A 210 -5.55 -21.38 16.46
C GLY A 210 -6.92 -21.71 17.04
N GLY A 211 -7.49 -22.85 16.60
CA GLY A 211 -8.65 -23.50 17.22
C GLY A 211 -9.86 -23.61 16.28
N PRO A 212 -10.81 -24.52 16.57
CA PRO A 212 -12.02 -24.64 15.77
C PRO A 212 -12.81 -23.32 15.85
N LEU A 213 -13.06 -22.73 14.68
CA LEU A 213 -13.99 -21.62 14.54
C LEU A 213 -15.39 -22.14 14.90
N THR A 214 -15.80 -21.96 16.15
CA THR A 214 -17.19 -22.16 16.55
C THR A 214 -17.99 -20.98 16.01
N PRO A 215 -18.80 -21.13 14.94
CA PRO A 215 -19.60 -20.02 14.46
C PRO A 215 -20.53 -19.58 15.59
N GLN A 216 -20.52 -18.30 15.92
CA GLN A 216 -21.58 -17.72 16.74
C GLN A 216 -22.86 -17.70 15.89
N LEU A 217 -23.54 -18.85 15.86
CA LEU A 217 -24.90 -19.01 15.37
C LEU A 217 -25.81 -18.10 16.19
N THR A 218 -25.92 -16.84 15.74
CA THR A 218 -26.92 -15.88 16.18
C THR A 218 -28.26 -16.53 15.92
N THR A 219 -28.85 -17.07 17.00
CA THR A 219 -29.99 -17.96 16.90
C THR A 219 -31.13 -17.20 16.24
N ALA A 220 -31.61 -17.72 15.10
CA ALA A 220 -32.54 -17.01 14.22
C ALA A 220 -33.64 -16.32 15.03
N VAL A 221 -33.73 -15.00 14.90
CA VAL A 221 -34.69 -14.17 15.65
C VAL A 221 -36.08 -14.70 15.32
N GLN A 222 -36.74 -15.32 16.30
CA GLN A 222 -38.01 -15.99 16.05
C GLN A 222 -39.02 -14.98 15.50
N THR A 223 -39.51 -15.24 14.29
CA THR A 223 -40.47 -14.40 13.58
C THR A 223 -41.64 -14.10 14.52
N PRO A 224 -41.96 -12.81 14.78
CA PRO A 224 -43.02 -12.47 15.73
C PRO A 224 -44.36 -13.00 15.22
N THR A 225 -45.04 -13.79 16.06
CA THR A 225 -46.32 -14.43 15.69
C THR A 225 -47.32 -13.38 15.18
N PRO A 226 -47.88 -13.53 13.96
CA PRO A 226 -48.69 -12.49 13.34
C PRO A 226 -49.96 -12.22 14.17
N THR A 227 -50.11 -10.97 14.60
CA THR A 227 -51.32 -10.48 15.27
C THR A 227 -52.33 -10.01 14.23
N THR A 228 -53.59 -10.37 14.39
CA THR A 228 -54.65 -10.19 13.37
C THR A 228 -54.88 -8.72 12.99
N PRO A 229 -54.94 -8.37 11.69
CA PRO A 229 -55.18 -6.99 11.24
C PRO A 229 -56.56 -6.42 11.64
N PRO A 230 -56.67 -5.10 11.88
CA PRO A 230 -57.94 -4.41 12.08
C PRO A 230 -58.70 -4.18 10.76
N THR A 231 -60.03 -4.10 10.84
CA THR A 231 -60.93 -3.95 9.68
C THR A 231 -60.83 -2.56 9.02
N PRO A 232 -60.81 -2.46 7.67
CA PRO A 232 -60.71 -1.17 6.96
C PRO A 232 -61.97 -0.30 7.09
N THR A 233 -61.80 1.02 6.98
CA THR A 233 -62.88 2.02 6.99
C THR A 233 -62.79 2.89 5.71
N THR A 234 -63.93 3.36 5.21
CA THR A 234 -64.12 3.88 3.84
C THR A 234 -63.58 5.30 3.58
N PRO A 235 -63.16 5.63 2.34
CA PRO A 235 -62.60 6.94 1.97
C PRO A 235 -63.65 8.03 1.65
N PRO A 236 -63.30 9.32 1.74
CA PRO A 236 -64.13 10.45 1.30
C PRO A 236 -63.92 10.85 -0.17
N THR A 237 -64.88 11.61 -0.73
CA THR A 237 -65.00 12.00 -2.15
C THR A 237 -64.79 13.54 -2.31
N PRO A 238 -64.25 14.06 -3.44
CA PRO A 238 -63.56 15.37 -3.45
C PRO A 238 -64.43 16.62 -3.66
N THR A 239 -63.79 17.81 -3.60
CA THR A 239 -64.38 19.15 -3.79
C THR A 239 -63.55 19.97 -4.81
N PRO A 240 -64.14 20.77 -5.73
CA PRO A 240 -63.42 21.33 -6.89
C PRO A 240 -62.94 22.80 -6.80
N LEU A 241 -61.86 23.05 -7.55
CA LEU A 241 -61.36 24.26 -8.28
C LEU A 241 -61.98 25.67 -8.06
N PRO A 242 -61.13 26.72 -8.11
CA PRO A 242 -61.31 27.76 -9.16
C PRO A 242 -60.01 28.19 -9.89
N THR A 243 -60.16 28.93 -11.00
CA THR A 243 -59.13 29.20 -12.03
C THR A 243 -58.64 30.67 -12.08
N ALA A 244 -57.40 30.93 -12.50
CA ALA A 244 -56.81 32.26 -12.78
C ALA A 244 -56.02 32.27 -14.13
N THR A 245 -55.56 33.43 -14.63
CA THR A 245 -55.30 33.59 -16.09
C THR A 245 -54.23 34.64 -16.53
N SER A 246 -53.15 34.16 -17.17
CA SER A 246 -52.37 34.74 -18.31
C SER A 246 -51.59 36.11 -18.26
N THR A 247 -50.29 36.05 -18.65
CA THR A 247 -49.59 36.95 -19.63
C THR A 247 -49.19 38.40 -19.22
N PRO A 248 -48.10 39.07 -19.74
CA PRO A 248 -46.90 38.68 -20.54
C PRO A 248 -45.51 39.07 -19.91
N ALA A 249 -44.42 38.92 -20.67
CA ALA A 249 -43.00 39.24 -20.32
C ALA A 249 -42.44 40.56 -20.93
N PRO A 250 -41.13 40.86 -20.75
CA PRO A 250 -40.32 41.51 -21.80
C PRO A 250 -38.95 40.84 -22.10
N VAL A 251 -38.29 41.27 -23.18
CA VAL A 251 -37.09 40.67 -23.82
C VAL A 251 -35.93 41.67 -23.96
N ILE A 252 -34.66 41.24 -23.87
CA ILE A 252 -33.45 41.92 -24.43
C ILE A 252 -32.50 40.88 -25.09
N THR A 253 -31.66 41.33 -26.02
CA THR A 253 -30.99 40.54 -27.09
C THR A 253 -29.45 40.37 -26.99
N VAL A 254 -28.92 39.46 -27.82
CA VAL A 254 -27.52 38.95 -27.94
C VAL A 254 -26.55 39.89 -28.72
N PRO A 255 -25.22 39.75 -28.52
CA PRO A 255 -24.26 39.76 -29.64
C PRO A 255 -23.22 38.58 -29.64
N PRO A 256 -22.82 38.02 -30.81
CA PRO A 256 -21.80 36.96 -30.96
C PRO A 256 -20.46 37.48 -31.59
N PRO A 257 -19.53 36.63 -32.09
CA PRO A 257 -18.77 35.55 -31.44
C PRO A 257 -17.23 35.67 -31.66
N VAL A 258 -16.40 34.89 -30.94
CA VAL A 258 -15.00 34.60 -31.33
C VAL A 258 -14.65 33.16 -30.96
N ALA A 259 -13.96 32.43 -31.85
CA ALA A 259 -13.41 31.11 -31.58
C ALA A 259 -11.86 31.13 -31.65
N PRO A 260 -11.16 30.47 -30.72
CA PRO A 260 -9.77 30.07 -30.88
C PRO A 260 -9.66 28.56 -31.17
N THR A 261 -8.98 28.19 -32.24
CA THR A 261 -8.49 26.82 -32.44
C THR A 261 -7.49 26.43 -31.36
N GLY A 262 -7.72 25.29 -30.71
CA GLY A 262 -6.77 24.63 -29.80
C GLY A 262 -6.71 23.13 -30.10
N THR A 263 -5.49 22.59 -30.18
CA THR A 263 -5.20 21.16 -30.38
C THR A 263 -5.73 20.35 -29.18
N PRO A 264 -6.22 19.10 -29.36
CA PRO A 264 -6.59 18.25 -28.24
C PRO A 264 -5.41 18.05 -27.28
N LEU A 265 -5.69 18.18 -25.98
CA LEU A 265 -4.75 17.88 -24.90
C LEU A 265 -5.12 16.52 -24.29
N THR A 266 -4.20 15.57 -24.38
CA THR A 266 -4.22 14.36 -23.54
C THR A 266 -4.04 14.78 -22.08
N GLY A 267 -5.10 14.67 -21.29
CA GLY A 267 -5.14 15.12 -19.91
C GLY A 267 -5.25 13.97 -18.93
N THR A 268 -4.12 13.43 -18.48
CA THR A 268 -4.04 12.47 -17.36
C THR A 268 -4.71 13.07 -16.12
N LEU A 269 -5.62 12.33 -15.48
CA LEU A 269 -6.43 12.84 -14.38
C LEU A 269 -5.66 12.84 -13.05
N ILE A 270 -4.82 13.87 -12.85
CA ILE A 270 -4.22 14.13 -11.54
C ILE A 270 -5.30 14.72 -10.61
N VAL A 271 -5.76 13.92 -9.64
CA VAL A 271 -6.59 14.40 -8.52
C VAL A 271 -5.67 14.64 -7.31
N PRO A 272 -5.35 15.89 -6.95
CA PRO A 272 -4.58 16.16 -5.74
C PRO A 272 -5.47 15.95 -4.50
N SER A 273 -5.12 15.00 -3.64
CA SER A 273 -5.78 14.78 -2.36
C SER A 273 -5.56 15.98 -1.44
N GLN A 274 -6.60 16.81 -1.27
CA GLN A 274 -6.52 17.95 -0.36
C GLN A 274 -6.70 17.47 1.08
N ALA A 275 -5.66 17.62 1.89
CA ALA A 275 -5.72 17.38 3.32
C ALA A 275 -6.44 18.55 4.02
N ILE A 276 -7.52 18.26 4.76
CA ILE A 276 -8.34 19.26 5.45
C ILE A 276 -8.27 19.01 6.96
N THR A 277 -7.63 19.90 7.72
CA THR A 277 -7.56 19.79 9.18
C THR A 277 -8.67 20.59 9.87
N LEU A 278 -9.37 19.98 10.81
CA LEU A 278 -10.51 20.54 11.54
C LEU A 278 -10.37 20.29 13.04
N ALA A 279 -10.38 21.35 13.86
CA ALA A 279 -10.62 21.21 15.29
C ALA A 279 -12.14 21.15 15.54
N LEU A 280 -12.62 20.04 16.11
CA LEU A 280 -14.04 19.76 16.38
C LEU A 280 -14.16 18.90 17.63
N CYS A 281 -15.09 19.24 18.52
CA CYS A 281 -15.44 18.39 19.66
C CYS A 281 -16.59 17.44 19.35
N PRO A 282 -16.76 16.35 20.12
CA PRO A 282 -17.97 15.53 20.11
C PRO A 282 -19.25 16.38 20.13
N ASP A 283 -20.25 15.94 19.37
CA ASP A 283 -21.53 16.63 19.13
C ASP A 283 -21.44 17.99 18.40
N GLN A 284 -20.25 18.44 17.98
CA GLN A 284 -20.12 19.60 17.07
C GLN A 284 -20.21 19.16 15.61
N VAL A 285 -20.92 19.98 14.81
CA VAL A 285 -21.07 19.80 13.36
C VAL A 285 -20.31 20.87 12.58
N ARG A 286 -19.86 20.52 11.37
CA ARG A 286 -19.20 21.44 10.44
C ARG A 286 -19.60 21.16 8.99
N THR A 287 -20.07 22.19 8.28
CA THR A 287 -20.20 22.13 6.83
C THR A 287 -18.83 22.33 6.17
N LEU A 288 -18.49 21.46 5.22
CA LEU A 288 -17.30 21.52 4.39
C LEU A 288 -17.70 21.79 2.92
N PRO A 289 -17.18 22.85 2.28
CA PRO A 289 -17.36 23.06 0.84
C PRO A 289 -16.32 22.23 0.08
N LEU A 290 -16.67 20.98 -0.24
CA LEU A 290 -15.78 20.03 -0.90
C LEU A 290 -15.86 20.20 -2.43
N LEU A 291 -14.81 20.76 -3.03
CA LEU A 291 -14.74 21.06 -4.46
C LEU A 291 -14.27 19.84 -5.26
N VAL A 292 -15.13 19.34 -6.15
CA VAL A 292 -14.89 18.17 -7.01
C VAL A 292 -14.86 18.60 -8.47
N ARG A 293 -13.84 18.16 -9.22
CA ARG A 293 -13.74 18.34 -10.68
C ARG A 293 -14.16 17.04 -11.35
N ILE A 294 -15.30 17.06 -12.02
CA ILE A 294 -15.89 15.91 -12.71
C ILE A 294 -15.38 15.92 -14.16
N PRO A 295 -14.61 14.91 -14.63
CA PRO A 295 -14.30 14.72 -16.05
C PRO A 295 -15.56 14.37 -16.85
N GLY A 296 -15.57 14.57 -18.17
CA GLY A 296 -16.74 14.38 -19.04
C GLY A 296 -17.28 12.94 -19.21
N GLN A 297 -16.65 11.98 -18.55
CA GLN A 297 -17.00 10.55 -18.43
C GLN A 297 -16.42 10.04 -17.10
N PRO A 298 -16.96 8.98 -16.47
CA PRO A 298 -16.35 8.34 -15.30
C PRO A 298 -14.97 7.75 -15.63
N ALA A 299 -14.13 7.55 -14.60
CA ALA A 299 -12.79 7.00 -14.77
C ALA A 299 -12.77 5.48 -15.03
N ARG A 300 -13.76 4.76 -14.47
CA ARG A 300 -13.95 3.31 -14.57
C ARG A 300 -15.44 3.02 -14.78
N ALA A 301 -15.77 2.00 -15.56
CA ALA A 301 -17.15 1.57 -15.77
C ALA A 301 -17.25 0.06 -15.99
N ASP A 302 -18.42 -0.48 -15.70
CA ASP A 302 -18.77 -1.87 -15.94
C ASP A 302 -20.03 -1.97 -16.77
N VAL A 303 -20.07 -2.92 -17.69
CA VAL A 303 -21.16 -3.08 -18.65
C VAL A 303 -21.62 -4.52 -18.67
N LEU A 304 -22.80 -4.82 -18.11
CA LEU A 304 -23.45 -6.11 -18.32
C LEU A 304 -24.33 -6.02 -19.57
N LEU A 305 -24.03 -6.84 -20.58
CA LEU A 305 -24.85 -6.97 -21.78
C LEU A 305 -25.81 -8.14 -21.60
N ALA A 306 -27.10 -7.85 -21.42
CA ALA A 306 -28.15 -8.85 -21.24
C ALA A 306 -28.93 -9.03 -22.55
N PHE A 307 -28.85 -10.21 -23.15
CA PHE A 307 -29.53 -10.52 -24.41
C PHE A 307 -30.75 -11.41 -24.21
N ASP A 308 -31.90 -10.94 -24.68
CA ASP A 308 -33.05 -11.79 -25.01
C ASP A 308 -32.61 -12.81 -26.10
N ILE A 309 -32.77 -14.11 -25.82
CA ILE A 309 -32.40 -15.21 -26.73
C ILE A 309 -33.61 -15.93 -27.35
N SER A 310 -34.79 -15.30 -27.33
CA SER A 310 -35.96 -15.76 -28.07
C SER A 310 -35.70 -15.83 -29.58
N ASN A 311 -36.48 -16.64 -30.29
CA ASN A 311 -36.27 -16.92 -31.71
C ASN A 311 -36.42 -15.68 -32.63
N SER A 312 -37.06 -14.59 -32.18
CA SER A 312 -37.11 -13.29 -32.89
C SER A 312 -35.74 -12.59 -32.90
N MET A 313 -35.01 -12.65 -31.78
CA MET A 313 -33.77 -11.92 -31.54
C MET A 313 -32.55 -12.41 -32.34
N GLY A 314 -32.70 -13.45 -33.17
CA GLY A 314 -31.60 -14.07 -33.94
C GLY A 314 -30.80 -13.14 -34.85
N SER A 315 -31.36 -12.01 -35.32
CA SER A 315 -30.59 -10.98 -36.03
C SER A 315 -29.69 -10.15 -35.11
N VAL A 316 -30.16 -9.86 -33.89
CA VAL A 316 -29.43 -9.09 -32.87
C VAL A 316 -28.28 -9.94 -32.32
N LEU A 317 -28.53 -11.21 -31.98
CA LEU A 317 -27.48 -12.13 -31.52
C LEU A 317 -26.38 -12.33 -32.58
N ALA A 318 -26.76 -12.43 -33.86
CA ALA A 318 -25.79 -12.52 -34.96
C ALA A 318 -24.95 -11.25 -35.11
N ALA A 319 -25.53 -10.07 -34.89
CA ALA A 319 -24.79 -8.81 -34.90
C ALA A 319 -23.88 -8.66 -33.68
N ALA A 320 -24.31 -9.08 -32.49
CA ALA A 320 -23.49 -9.08 -31.28
C ALA A 320 -22.24 -9.95 -31.45
N ALA A 321 -22.39 -11.17 -31.97
CA ALA A 321 -21.27 -12.05 -32.31
C ALA A 321 -20.34 -11.43 -33.38
N ALA A 322 -20.91 -10.79 -34.42
CA ALA A 322 -20.12 -10.18 -35.49
C ALA A 322 -19.28 -8.96 -35.04
N ASN A 323 -19.71 -8.24 -34.00
CA ASN A 323 -18.99 -7.08 -33.45
C ASN A 323 -18.10 -7.42 -32.23
N ALA A 324 -18.02 -8.70 -31.84
CA ALA A 324 -17.42 -9.12 -30.56
C ALA A 324 -15.96 -8.68 -30.35
N GLY A 325 -15.17 -8.58 -31.43
CA GLY A 325 -13.77 -8.13 -31.37
C GLY A 325 -13.57 -6.61 -31.35
N ASP A 326 -14.55 -5.82 -31.81
CA ASP A 326 -14.48 -4.35 -31.85
C ASP A 326 -15.12 -3.71 -30.61
N LEU A 327 -16.02 -4.44 -29.93
CA LEU A 327 -16.85 -3.95 -28.84
C LEU A 327 -16.05 -3.34 -27.67
N SER A 328 -15.21 -4.14 -27.01
CA SER A 328 -14.47 -3.69 -25.82
C SER A 328 -13.46 -2.60 -26.15
N ALA A 329 -12.79 -2.70 -27.30
CA ALA A 329 -11.94 -1.63 -27.82
C ALA A 329 -12.74 -0.34 -28.03
N SER A 330 -13.95 -0.39 -28.60
CA SER A 330 -14.78 0.81 -28.81
C SER A 330 -15.24 1.45 -27.50
N LEU A 331 -15.59 0.65 -26.48
CA LEU A 331 -16.00 1.17 -25.17
C LEU A 331 -14.84 1.73 -24.35
N ARG A 332 -13.66 1.11 -24.41
CA ARG A 332 -12.43 1.64 -23.78
C ARG A 332 -11.92 2.94 -24.45
N ASN A 333 -12.41 3.28 -25.64
CA ASN A 333 -12.20 4.63 -26.23
C ASN A 333 -13.15 5.70 -25.63
N ILE A 334 -14.21 5.32 -24.91
CA ILE A 334 -15.14 6.23 -24.23
C ILE A 334 -14.76 6.35 -22.74
N ILE A 335 -14.63 5.22 -22.04
CA ILE A 335 -14.23 5.12 -20.64
C ILE A 335 -13.06 4.12 -20.55
N PRO A 336 -11.80 4.57 -20.31
CA PRO A 336 -10.61 3.72 -20.49
C PRO A 336 -10.61 2.40 -19.72
N ASP A 337 -11.04 2.40 -18.46
CA ASP A 337 -11.20 1.18 -17.65
C ASP A 337 -12.66 0.67 -17.71
N THR A 338 -13.08 0.26 -18.90
CA THR A 338 -14.33 -0.47 -19.09
C THR A 338 -14.10 -1.99 -19.04
N GLN A 339 -14.81 -2.66 -18.14
CA GLN A 339 -14.95 -4.12 -18.11
C GLN A 339 -16.37 -4.54 -18.51
N ILE A 340 -16.52 -5.73 -19.07
CA ILE A 340 -17.77 -6.15 -19.74
C ILE A 340 -18.14 -7.57 -19.34
N GLY A 341 -19.41 -7.79 -19.01
CA GLY A 341 -20.03 -9.10 -18.80
C GLY A 341 -21.11 -9.39 -19.85
N VAL A 342 -21.53 -10.65 -19.94
CA VAL A 342 -22.60 -11.10 -20.86
C VAL A 342 -23.55 -12.03 -20.11
N ALA A 343 -24.84 -11.69 -20.12
CA ALA A 343 -25.92 -12.55 -19.66
C ALA A 343 -26.93 -12.81 -20.79
N VAL A 344 -27.72 -13.88 -20.65
CA VAL A 344 -28.83 -14.19 -21.55
C VAL A 344 -30.09 -14.55 -20.77
N PHE A 345 -31.24 -14.29 -21.38
CA PHE A 345 -32.55 -14.66 -20.85
C PHE A 345 -33.55 -14.96 -21.97
N ASN A 346 -34.49 -15.82 -21.65
CA ASN A 346 -35.72 -16.14 -22.37
C ASN A 346 -36.80 -16.21 -21.29
N ASP A 347 -37.86 -16.98 -21.47
CA ASP A 347 -38.77 -17.36 -20.40
C ASP A 347 -38.43 -18.69 -19.68
N TYR A 348 -39.32 -19.07 -18.76
CA TYR A 348 -39.24 -20.19 -17.85
C TYR A 348 -39.64 -21.54 -18.49
N PRO A 349 -38.98 -22.66 -18.13
CA PRO A 349 -39.17 -23.95 -18.82
C PRO A 349 -40.43 -24.74 -18.38
N PHE A 350 -41.59 -24.10 -18.27
CA PHE A 350 -42.85 -24.75 -17.86
C PHE A 350 -44.12 -24.12 -18.46
N GLY A 351 -45.24 -24.83 -18.30
CA GLY A 351 -46.58 -24.30 -18.54
C GLY A 351 -46.84 -23.96 -20.01
N ASP A 352 -47.47 -22.82 -20.23
CA ASP A 352 -47.58 -22.17 -21.54
C ASP A 352 -46.41 -21.20 -21.79
N TYR A 353 -45.52 -20.98 -20.79
CA TYR A 353 -44.46 -19.97 -20.78
C TYR A 353 -43.18 -20.39 -21.50
N GLY A 354 -42.89 -21.68 -21.64
CA GLY A 354 -41.64 -22.07 -22.31
C GLY A 354 -41.45 -23.56 -22.55
N GLY A 355 -40.56 -23.86 -23.49
CA GLY A 355 -40.06 -25.20 -23.73
C GLY A 355 -39.20 -25.70 -22.55
N SER A 356 -39.10 -27.02 -22.37
CA SER A 356 -38.29 -27.61 -21.29
C SER A 356 -36.76 -27.50 -21.48
N ALA A 357 -36.32 -26.55 -22.29
CA ALA A 357 -34.93 -26.19 -22.56
C ALA A 357 -34.72 -24.66 -22.51
N ASP A 358 -35.77 -23.89 -22.18
CA ASP A 358 -35.77 -22.44 -22.15
C ASP A 358 -35.22 -21.94 -20.81
N THR A 359 -34.52 -20.80 -20.84
CA THR A 359 -33.62 -20.35 -19.77
C THR A 359 -33.98 -18.93 -19.31
N PRO A 360 -34.59 -18.75 -18.12
CA PRO A 360 -35.04 -17.43 -17.67
C PRO A 360 -33.88 -16.49 -17.28
N TYR A 361 -32.70 -17.05 -16.98
CA TYR A 361 -31.44 -16.32 -16.82
C TYR A 361 -30.24 -17.28 -16.88
N GLU A 362 -29.17 -16.90 -17.60
CA GLU A 362 -27.84 -17.52 -17.53
C GLU A 362 -26.76 -16.43 -17.69
N LEU A 363 -25.93 -16.24 -16.67
CA LEU A 363 -24.70 -15.44 -16.78
C LEU A 363 -23.68 -16.22 -17.62
N LEU A 364 -23.40 -15.76 -18.84
CA LEU A 364 -22.42 -16.41 -19.73
C LEU A 364 -20.99 -16.05 -19.37
N GLN A 365 -20.78 -14.82 -18.92
CA GLN A 365 -19.49 -14.26 -18.60
C GLN A 365 -19.66 -13.15 -17.56
N ALA A 366 -19.06 -13.33 -16.39
CA ALA A 366 -18.91 -12.27 -15.38
C ALA A 366 -18.14 -11.07 -15.96
N ILE A 367 -18.34 -9.89 -15.38
CA ILE A 367 -17.64 -8.66 -15.77
C ILE A 367 -16.13 -8.89 -15.75
N THR A 368 -15.46 -8.61 -16.88
CA THR A 368 -14.04 -8.90 -17.05
C THR A 368 -13.35 -7.91 -18.00
N SER A 369 -12.03 -7.79 -17.85
CA SER A 369 -11.13 -7.17 -18.83
C SER A 369 -10.64 -8.14 -19.92
N ASP A 370 -10.91 -9.44 -19.80
CA ASP A 370 -10.50 -10.47 -20.76
C ASP A 370 -11.35 -10.44 -22.04
N ASP A 371 -10.79 -9.82 -23.08
CA ASP A 371 -11.41 -9.71 -24.41
C ASP A 371 -11.58 -11.06 -25.13
N ILE A 372 -10.80 -12.08 -24.77
CA ILE A 372 -10.94 -13.44 -25.31
C ILE A 372 -12.14 -14.13 -24.64
N ALA A 373 -12.28 -13.99 -23.32
CA ALA A 373 -13.44 -14.51 -22.58
C ALA A 373 -14.76 -13.85 -23.04
N LEU A 374 -14.78 -12.51 -23.12
CA LEU A 374 -15.89 -11.74 -23.70
C LEU A 374 -16.19 -12.18 -25.14
N GLY A 375 -15.15 -12.28 -25.98
CA GLY A 375 -15.27 -12.70 -27.37
C GLY A 375 -15.90 -14.09 -27.50
N ASN A 376 -15.51 -15.04 -26.65
CA ASN A 376 -16.10 -16.40 -26.62
C ASN A 376 -17.58 -16.38 -26.22
N ALA A 377 -17.95 -15.58 -25.22
CA ALA A 377 -19.34 -15.46 -24.76
C ALA A 377 -20.25 -14.91 -25.86
N LEU A 378 -19.86 -13.78 -26.48
CA LEU A 378 -20.62 -13.14 -27.57
C LEU A 378 -20.72 -14.04 -28.81
N ASN A 379 -19.64 -14.74 -29.18
CA ASN A 379 -19.67 -15.70 -30.30
C ASN A 379 -20.57 -16.93 -30.02
N SER A 380 -20.94 -17.21 -28.76
CA SER A 380 -21.87 -18.29 -28.43
C SER A 380 -23.34 -17.95 -28.68
N LEU A 381 -23.70 -16.65 -28.67
CA LEU A 381 -25.09 -16.18 -28.69
C LEU A 381 -25.94 -16.75 -29.85
N PRO A 382 -25.49 -16.80 -31.12
CA PRO A 382 -26.31 -17.31 -32.22
C PRO A 382 -26.65 -18.81 -32.12
N GLY A 383 -25.94 -19.55 -31.25
CA GLY A 383 -26.21 -20.96 -30.96
C GLY A 383 -27.21 -21.20 -29.81
N ARG A 384 -27.70 -20.13 -29.16
CA ARG A 384 -28.51 -20.20 -27.93
C ARG A 384 -30.01 -19.93 -28.13
N LEU A 385 -30.48 -19.73 -29.36
CA LEU A 385 -31.88 -19.35 -29.64
C LEU A 385 -32.91 -20.35 -29.08
N GLN A 386 -33.87 -19.83 -28.32
CA GLN A 386 -34.96 -20.53 -27.63
C GLN A 386 -36.34 -20.07 -28.15
N TYR A 387 -37.46 -20.61 -27.63
CA TYR A 387 -38.77 -20.51 -28.29
C TYR A 387 -39.87 -19.72 -27.56
N GLY A 388 -39.64 -19.23 -26.33
CA GLY A 388 -40.48 -18.18 -25.69
C GLY A 388 -41.87 -18.59 -25.18
N GLY A 389 -42.48 -19.64 -25.72
CA GLY A 389 -43.79 -20.16 -25.30
C GLY A 389 -44.98 -19.28 -25.73
N ASP A 390 -45.06 -18.07 -25.19
CA ASP A 390 -45.98 -16.99 -25.53
C ASP A 390 -45.20 -15.70 -25.95
N ASP A 391 -45.82 -14.51 -25.86
CA ASP A 391 -45.21 -13.26 -26.35
C ASP A 391 -44.30 -12.54 -25.32
N PRO A 392 -44.60 -12.47 -24.00
CA PRO A 392 -43.71 -11.87 -22.99
C PRO A 392 -42.56 -12.80 -22.60
N GLU A 393 -41.43 -12.24 -22.15
CA GLU A 393 -40.27 -13.04 -21.67
C GLU A 393 -39.90 -12.66 -20.21
N ALA A 394 -38.98 -13.40 -19.57
CA ALA A 394 -38.58 -13.21 -18.16
C ALA A 394 -37.59 -12.04 -17.94
N TYR A 395 -37.87 -10.88 -18.54
CA TYR A 395 -37.09 -9.65 -18.33
C TYR A 395 -36.98 -9.28 -16.84
N THR A 396 -38.06 -9.40 -16.07
CA THR A 396 -38.08 -9.09 -14.63
C THR A 396 -37.05 -9.94 -13.87
N ARG A 397 -37.00 -11.24 -14.16
CA ARG A 397 -35.98 -12.14 -13.61
C ARG A 397 -34.56 -11.73 -13.97
N MET A 398 -34.29 -11.38 -15.22
CA MET A 398 -32.94 -10.94 -15.63
C MET A 398 -32.53 -9.64 -14.94
N LEU A 399 -33.44 -8.67 -14.80
CA LEU A 399 -33.17 -7.42 -14.09
C LEU A 399 -32.86 -7.67 -12.60
N TYR A 400 -33.58 -8.58 -11.96
CA TYR A 400 -33.35 -9.00 -10.58
C TYR A 400 -31.99 -9.71 -10.41
N GLU A 401 -31.68 -10.70 -11.25
CA GLU A 401 -30.39 -11.39 -11.20
C GLU A 401 -29.21 -10.45 -11.57
N ALA A 402 -29.43 -9.38 -12.35
CA ALA A 402 -28.40 -8.38 -12.63
C ALA A 402 -28.04 -7.50 -11.41
N ALA A 403 -28.92 -7.37 -10.41
CA ALA A 403 -28.59 -6.79 -9.10
C ALA A 403 -28.06 -7.87 -8.13
N GLU A 404 -28.81 -8.97 -7.98
CA GLU A 404 -28.63 -9.95 -6.90
C GLU A 404 -27.69 -11.11 -7.21
N ASP A 405 -27.40 -11.44 -8.47
CA ASP A 405 -26.36 -12.41 -8.80
C ASP A 405 -24.98 -11.74 -8.70
N SER A 406 -24.47 -11.72 -7.48
CA SER A 406 -23.09 -11.37 -7.15
C SER A 406 -21.98 -12.03 -8.02
N ALA A 407 -22.26 -13.09 -8.80
CA ALA A 407 -21.31 -13.61 -9.80
C ALA A 407 -21.15 -12.70 -11.02
N VAL A 408 -22.07 -11.75 -11.26
CA VAL A 408 -21.96 -10.68 -12.27
C VAL A 408 -20.67 -9.89 -12.11
N GLY A 409 -20.27 -9.58 -10.87
CA GLY A 409 -18.95 -9.02 -10.55
C GLY A 409 -18.81 -7.50 -10.69
N TRP A 410 -19.87 -6.73 -10.42
CA TRP A 410 -19.82 -5.26 -10.37
C TRP A 410 -18.68 -4.74 -9.47
N ARG A 411 -17.82 -3.86 -9.99
CA ARG A 411 -16.65 -3.36 -9.26
C ARG A 411 -17.01 -2.13 -8.43
N PRO A 412 -16.59 -2.04 -7.16
CA PRO A 412 -16.81 -0.84 -6.35
C PRO A 412 -16.02 0.35 -6.92
N GLY A 413 -16.65 1.52 -7.00
CA GLY A 413 -16.04 2.73 -7.53
C GLY A 413 -16.08 2.88 -9.06
N ALA A 414 -16.69 1.93 -9.77
CA ALA A 414 -17.00 2.01 -11.20
C ALA A 414 -18.46 2.43 -11.43
N ARG A 415 -18.77 3.02 -12.60
CA ARG A 415 -20.14 3.27 -13.05
C ARG A 415 -20.74 1.98 -13.62
N HIS A 416 -21.87 1.52 -13.09
CA HIS A 416 -22.52 0.28 -13.55
C HIS A 416 -23.59 0.54 -14.60
N PHE A 417 -23.50 -0.13 -15.75
CA PHE A 417 -24.45 -0.06 -16.86
C PHE A 417 -24.98 -1.46 -17.20
N LEU A 418 -26.30 -1.65 -17.11
CA LEU A 418 -26.99 -2.86 -17.59
C LEU A 418 -27.65 -2.54 -18.92
N ILE A 419 -27.14 -3.09 -20.03
CA ILE A 419 -27.71 -2.87 -21.38
C ILE A 419 -28.50 -4.11 -21.79
N VAL A 420 -29.82 -3.95 -21.86
CA VAL A 420 -30.78 -4.99 -22.24
C VAL A 420 -31.08 -4.91 -23.74
N PHE A 421 -30.96 -6.02 -24.45
CA PHE A 421 -31.42 -6.17 -25.84
C PHE A 421 -32.66 -7.04 -25.84
N GLY A 422 -33.74 -6.56 -26.46
CA GLY A 422 -35.02 -7.28 -26.46
C GLY A 422 -36.05 -6.67 -27.39
N ASP A 423 -37.04 -7.46 -27.82
CA ASP A 423 -38.12 -7.02 -28.71
C ASP A 423 -39.54 -7.22 -28.15
N SER A 424 -39.67 -7.58 -26.87
CA SER A 424 -40.96 -7.78 -26.19
C SER A 424 -41.08 -7.11 -24.81
N THR A 425 -42.21 -7.37 -24.14
CA THR A 425 -42.58 -6.89 -22.80
C THR A 425 -42.18 -7.89 -21.71
N ALA A 426 -41.95 -7.41 -20.48
CA ALA A 426 -41.81 -8.29 -19.33
C ALA A 426 -43.09 -9.07 -19.01
N ARG A 427 -42.95 -10.32 -18.56
CA ARG A 427 -44.04 -11.10 -17.96
C ARG A 427 -44.56 -10.45 -16.66
N THR A 428 -45.88 -10.49 -16.45
CA THR A 428 -46.53 -10.02 -15.22
C THR A 428 -46.72 -11.16 -14.22
N GLY A 429 -46.19 -11.02 -13.01
CA GLY A 429 -46.16 -12.12 -12.02
C GLY A 429 -45.04 -13.10 -12.34
N ASP A 430 -43.80 -12.62 -12.27
CA ASP A 430 -42.61 -13.44 -12.57
C ASP A 430 -42.38 -14.44 -11.42
N PRO A 431 -42.32 -15.76 -11.68
CA PRO A 431 -42.31 -16.82 -10.66
C PRO A 431 -40.95 -17.08 -9.97
N GLY A 432 -40.00 -16.14 -10.10
CA GLY A 432 -38.80 -16.09 -9.26
C GLY A 432 -37.82 -17.25 -9.40
N ARG A 433 -36.95 -17.39 -8.39
CA ARG A 433 -35.86 -18.39 -8.36
C ARG A 433 -36.39 -19.82 -8.11
N ASP A 434 -37.54 -19.97 -7.45
CA ASP A 434 -38.25 -21.24 -7.15
C ASP A 434 -39.02 -21.83 -8.35
N ILE A 435 -39.34 -21.01 -9.36
CA ILE A 435 -40.10 -21.37 -10.57
C ILE A 435 -41.54 -21.82 -10.22
N ARG A 436 -42.22 -21.07 -9.34
CA ARG A 436 -43.64 -21.26 -9.02
C ARG A 436 -44.31 -19.94 -8.68
N GLU A 437 -45.52 -19.76 -9.18
CA GLU A 437 -46.32 -18.56 -8.93
C GLU A 437 -46.98 -18.59 -7.53
N GLY A 438 -47.11 -17.43 -6.91
CA GLY A 438 -47.78 -17.23 -5.63
C GLY A 438 -46.96 -17.70 -4.42
N THR A 439 -45.63 -17.70 -4.50
CA THR A 439 -44.71 -17.99 -3.39
C THR A 439 -44.37 -16.70 -2.62
N ALA A 440 -43.13 -16.56 -2.18
CA ALA A 440 -42.57 -15.36 -1.53
C ALA A 440 -41.35 -14.82 -2.30
N ASP A 441 -41.00 -15.43 -3.43
CA ASP A 441 -39.96 -15.00 -4.36
C ASP A 441 -40.50 -14.65 -5.76
N ASP A 442 -41.84 -14.62 -5.93
CA ASP A 442 -42.51 -13.89 -7.02
C ASP A 442 -41.97 -12.43 -7.10
N LEU A 443 -41.59 -11.98 -8.30
CA LEU A 443 -40.99 -10.65 -8.52
C LEU A 443 -41.99 -9.66 -9.14
N ASP A 444 -42.05 -8.44 -8.60
CA ASP A 444 -42.72 -7.30 -9.26
C ASP A 444 -41.67 -6.43 -9.98
N LEU A 445 -41.95 -6.10 -11.24
CA LEU A 445 -41.05 -5.30 -12.08
C LEU A 445 -40.78 -3.90 -11.53
N THR A 446 -41.73 -3.32 -10.79
CA THR A 446 -41.58 -1.99 -10.18
C THR A 446 -40.59 -2.02 -9.03
N ASP A 447 -40.65 -3.07 -8.21
CA ASP A 447 -39.79 -3.24 -7.04
C ASP A 447 -38.36 -3.61 -7.50
N VAL A 448 -38.21 -4.49 -8.50
CA VAL A 448 -36.91 -4.83 -9.12
C VAL A 448 -36.26 -3.62 -9.82
N LEU A 449 -37.05 -2.74 -10.45
CA LEU A 449 -36.54 -1.49 -11.03
C LEU A 449 -36.13 -0.44 -9.97
N ALA A 450 -36.62 -0.57 -8.73
CA ALA A 450 -36.15 0.24 -7.61
C ALA A 450 -34.88 -0.38 -6.97
N GLU A 451 -34.84 -1.71 -6.84
CA GLU A 451 -33.68 -2.47 -6.36
C GLU A 451 -32.41 -2.19 -7.19
N LEU A 452 -32.52 -2.16 -8.53
CA LEU A 452 -31.43 -1.72 -9.41
C LEU A 452 -30.92 -0.29 -9.12
N VAL A 453 -31.80 0.63 -8.70
CA VAL A 453 -31.43 2.01 -8.37
C VAL A 453 -30.76 2.10 -7.00
N ASP A 454 -31.21 1.32 -6.03
CA ASP A 454 -30.61 1.23 -4.69
C ASP A 454 -29.21 0.57 -4.74
N GLU A 455 -28.98 -0.37 -5.67
CA GLU A 455 -27.66 -0.97 -5.97
C GLU A 455 -26.83 -0.17 -7.02
N GLU A 456 -27.22 1.07 -7.34
CA GLU A 456 -26.55 2.01 -8.27
C GLU A 456 -26.39 1.55 -9.76
N VAL A 457 -27.00 0.42 -10.15
CA VAL A 457 -26.98 -0.12 -11.51
C VAL A 457 -27.95 0.62 -12.42
N LEU A 458 -27.44 1.20 -13.52
CA LEU A 458 -28.29 1.92 -14.50
C LEU A 458 -28.85 0.97 -15.58
N PRO A 459 -30.17 0.69 -15.61
CA PRO A 459 -30.78 -0.07 -16.71
C PRO A 459 -30.94 0.80 -17.96
N LEU A 460 -30.43 0.32 -19.08
CA LEU A 460 -30.54 0.90 -20.42
C LEU A 460 -31.08 -0.17 -21.37
N MET A 461 -31.87 0.20 -22.36
CA MET A 461 -32.42 -0.78 -23.32
C MET A 461 -32.21 -0.40 -24.78
N ALA A 462 -31.78 -1.37 -25.58
CA ALA A 462 -31.84 -1.36 -27.03
C ALA A 462 -33.06 -2.18 -27.50
N ALA A 463 -34.19 -1.51 -27.73
CA ALA A 463 -35.47 -2.11 -28.08
C ALA A 463 -35.57 -2.38 -29.59
N SER A 464 -35.63 -3.65 -29.99
CA SER A 464 -35.73 -4.08 -31.40
C SER A 464 -37.16 -4.08 -31.96
N SER A 465 -38.16 -3.61 -31.20
CA SER A 465 -39.54 -3.41 -31.69
C SER A 465 -40.20 -2.17 -31.10
N ASP A 466 -41.20 -1.64 -31.80
CA ASP A 466 -42.09 -0.59 -31.30
C ASP A 466 -42.83 -1.02 -30.01
N VAL A 467 -43.08 -2.32 -29.82
CA VAL A 467 -43.80 -2.87 -28.64
C VAL A 467 -42.92 -2.82 -27.40
N ALA A 468 -41.65 -3.21 -27.52
CA ALA A 468 -40.68 -3.05 -26.45
C ALA A 468 -40.46 -1.56 -26.13
N LEU A 469 -40.33 -0.71 -27.16
CA LEU A 469 -40.15 0.73 -26.98
C LEU A 469 -41.31 1.39 -26.19
N ASP A 470 -42.56 1.17 -26.62
CA ASP A 470 -43.75 1.73 -25.96
C ASP A 470 -43.93 1.22 -24.52
N PHE A 471 -43.51 -0.02 -24.22
CA PHE A 471 -43.61 -0.62 -22.89
C PHE A 471 -42.52 -0.15 -21.93
N TRP A 472 -41.25 -0.20 -22.36
CA TRP A 472 -40.09 0.03 -21.47
C TRP A 472 -39.78 1.51 -21.26
N GLN A 473 -40.03 2.38 -22.25
CA GLN A 473 -39.71 3.81 -22.15
C GLN A 473 -40.34 4.53 -20.94
N PRO A 474 -41.63 4.33 -20.58
CA PRO A 474 -42.19 4.92 -19.36
C PRO A 474 -41.70 4.26 -18.06
N LEU A 475 -41.17 3.04 -18.11
CA LEU A 475 -40.70 2.30 -16.93
C LEU A 475 -39.28 2.70 -16.54
N LEU A 476 -38.32 2.62 -17.47
CA LEU A 476 -36.91 2.98 -17.20
C LEU A 476 -36.72 4.48 -16.92
N ALA A 477 -37.61 5.34 -17.40
CA ALA A 477 -37.62 6.76 -17.04
C ALA A 477 -37.77 7.01 -15.52
N SER A 478 -38.27 6.04 -14.75
CA SER A 478 -38.36 6.10 -13.28
C SER A 478 -37.02 5.85 -12.59
N SER A 479 -36.18 5.00 -13.18
CA SER A 479 -34.85 4.62 -12.67
C SER A 479 -33.71 5.45 -13.28
N GLY A 480 -34.04 6.51 -14.02
CA GLY A 480 -33.07 7.35 -14.73
C GLY A 480 -32.49 6.70 -16.00
N GLY A 481 -33.03 5.54 -16.42
CA GLY A 481 -32.59 4.79 -17.59
C GLY A 481 -33.12 5.33 -18.93
N GLU A 482 -32.44 4.96 -20.02
CA GLU A 482 -32.80 5.34 -21.39
C GLU A 482 -33.22 4.09 -22.21
N VAL A 483 -34.26 4.24 -23.04
CA VAL A 483 -34.65 3.24 -24.06
C VAL A 483 -34.40 3.84 -25.45
N VAL A 484 -33.62 3.13 -26.26
CA VAL A 484 -33.26 3.48 -27.64
C VAL A 484 -33.80 2.41 -28.60
N GLN A 485 -34.37 2.86 -29.73
CA GLN A 485 -34.86 1.97 -30.78
C GLN A 485 -33.70 1.40 -31.62
N LEU A 486 -33.69 0.08 -31.81
CA LEU A 486 -32.71 -0.66 -32.62
C LEU A 486 -33.35 -1.11 -33.94
N ASP A 487 -33.55 -0.17 -34.87
CA ASP A 487 -34.20 -0.41 -36.18
C ASP A 487 -33.46 -1.41 -37.09
N ASP A 488 -32.14 -1.53 -36.90
CA ASP A 488 -31.27 -2.43 -37.66
C ASP A 488 -30.18 -2.98 -36.73
N ALA A 489 -30.10 -4.32 -36.62
CA ALA A 489 -29.09 -4.99 -35.79
C ALA A 489 -27.65 -4.60 -36.16
N ASN A 490 -27.37 -4.16 -37.40
CA ASN A 490 -26.06 -3.63 -37.78
C ASN A 490 -25.68 -2.34 -37.04
N GLN A 491 -26.63 -1.65 -36.39
CA GLN A 491 -26.40 -0.45 -35.59
C GLN A 491 -26.06 -0.76 -34.13
N LEU A 492 -26.11 -2.02 -33.68
CA LEU A 492 -25.91 -2.45 -32.30
C LEU A 492 -24.68 -1.81 -31.64
N LEU A 493 -23.51 -1.84 -32.30
CA LEU A 493 -22.28 -1.26 -31.77
C LEU A 493 -22.36 0.28 -31.63
N THR A 494 -23.10 0.94 -32.52
CA THR A 494 -23.35 2.39 -32.42
C THR A 494 -24.29 2.70 -31.26
N VAL A 495 -25.39 1.95 -31.12
CA VAL A 495 -26.39 2.14 -30.04
C VAL A 495 -25.77 1.95 -28.66
N ILE A 496 -24.93 0.92 -28.45
CA ILE A 496 -24.20 0.70 -27.21
C ILE A 496 -23.30 1.89 -26.87
N ASN A 497 -22.48 2.33 -27.83
CA ASN A 497 -21.53 3.42 -27.65
C ASN A 497 -22.24 4.76 -27.38
N ASP A 498 -23.34 5.03 -28.08
CA ASP A 498 -24.18 6.21 -27.88
C ASP A 498 -24.86 6.23 -26.49
N LEU A 499 -25.40 5.08 -26.06
CA LEU A 499 -26.02 4.90 -24.74
C LEU A 499 -25.02 5.17 -23.61
N ILE A 500 -23.83 4.55 -23.67
CA ILE A 500 -22.80 4.71 -22.64
C ILE A 500 -22.21 6.14 -22.67
N ALA A 501 -21.95 6.71 -23.86
CA ALA A 501 -21.43 8.08 -23.95
C ALA A 501 -22.42 9.13 -23.42
N ARG A 502 -23.74 8.95 -23.63
CA ARG A 502 -24.77 9.82 -23.02
C ARG A 502 -24.87 9.60 -21.51
N SER A 503 -25.01 8.34 -21.09
CA SER A 503 -25.31 7.99 -19.70
C SER A 503 -24.12 8.20 -18.75
N GLY A 504 -22.88 8.07 -19.24
CA GLY A 504 -21.66 8.44 -18.51
C GLY A 504 -21.38 9.95 -18.48
N ALA A 505 -22.07 10.75 -19.28
CA ALA A 505 -22.03 12.22 -19.25
C ALA A 505 -23.15 12.83 -18.37
N GLN A 506 -23.90 11.99 -17.65
CA GLN A 506 -24.94 12.36 -16.68
C GLN A 506 -24.64 11.70 -15.33
N ILE A 507 -24.96 12.39 -14.23
CA ILE A 507 -24.93 11.82 -12.87
C ILE A 507 -26.26 12.10 -12.19
N ASN A 508 -26.98 11.04 -11.84
CA ASN A 508 -28.32 11.10 -11.25
C ASN A 508 -28.26 11.56 -9.78
N ARG A 509 -27.26 11.09 -9.03
CA ARG A 509 -26.95 11.48 -7.65
C ARG A 509 -25.43 11.54 -7.41
N LEU A 510 -24.88 12.74 -7.29
CA LEU A 510 -23.53 12.96 -6.76
C LEU A 510 -23.60 13.28 -5.26
N SER A 511 -22.91 12.50 -4.43
CA SER A 511 -22.93 12.61 -2.97
C SER A 511 -21.53 12.48 -2.37
N VAL A 512 -21.35 12.86 -1.11
CA VAL A 512 -20.14 12.50 -0.34
C VAL A 512 -20.43 11.24 0.47
N VAL A 513 -19.50 10.28 0.41
CA VAL A 513 -19.54 9.02 1.17
C VAL A 513 -18.28 8.94 2.04
N ALA A 514 -18.44 8.59 3.31
CA ALA A 514 -17.31 8.33 4.20
C ALA A 514 -16.80 6.90 4.02
N ALA A 515 -15.49 6.69 4.15
CA ALA A 515 -14.93 5.34 4.12
C ALA A 515 -15.50 4.43 5.24
N PRO A 516 -15.57 3.10 5.04
CA PRO A 516 -16.19 2.18 5.98
C PRO A 516 -15.69 2.32 7.42
N GLY A 517 -16.61 2.26 8.39
CA GLY A 517 -16.38 2.49 9.81
C GLY A 517 -16.45 3.96 10.25
N TYR A 518 -16.57 4.91 9.31
CA TYR A 518 -16.67 6.35 9.58
C TYR A 518 -18.01 6.99 9.13
N GLU A 519 -19.01 6.18 8.79
CA GLU A 519 -20.33 6.63 8.32
C GLU A 519 -20.98 7.61 9.32
N ASN A 520 -20.86 7.32 10.61
CA ASN A 520 -21.39 8.13 11.72
C ASN A 520 -20.71 9.50 11.92
N TRP A 521 -19.65 9.80 11.16
CA TRP A 521 -18.97 11.11 11.14
C TRP A 521 -19.49 12.02 10.01
N LEU A 522 -20.41 11.52 9.18
CA LEU A 522 -21.04 12.27 8.09
C LEU A 522 -22.55 12.43 8.38
N VAL A 523 -22.95 13.63 8.80
CA VAL A 523 -24.34 13.99 9.13
C VAL A 523 -25.18 14.29 7.89
N ALA A 524 -24.53 14.81 6.84
CA ALA A 524 -25.15 15.01 5.53
C ALA A 524 -24.11 14.88 4.42
N ASP A 525 -24.47 14.14 3.37
CA ASP A 525 -23.67 13.88 2.17
C ASP A 525 -23.47 15.13 1.27
N GLY A 526 -24.30 16.16 1.46
CA GLY A 526 -24.29 17.36 0.62
C GLY A 526 -24.73 17.10 -0.82
N ALA A 527 -25.56 16.08 -1.05
CA ALA A 527 -25.85 15.54 -2.39
C ALA A 527 -26.48 16.54 -3.37
N MET A 528 -26.22 16.29 -4.64
CA MET A 528 -26.74 16.99 -5.81
C MET A 528 -27.28 15.96 -6.80
N THR A 529 -28.33 16.30 -7.55
CA THR A 529 -28.93 15.42 -8.57
C THR A 529 -28.88 16.06 -9.95
N ASP A 530 -29.19 15.26 -10.98
CA ASP A 530 -29.45 15.72 -12.34
C ASP A 530 -28.29 16.55 -12.97
N ILE A 531 -27.05 16.06 -12.83
CA ILE A 531 -25.84 16.79 -13.26
C ILE A 531 -25.45 16.43 -14.69
N GLU A 532 -25.71 17.33 -15.62
CA GLU A 532 -25.12 17.30 -16.96
C GLU A 532 -23.61 17.60 -16.87
N VAL A 533 -22.76 16.62 -17.21
CA VAL A 533 -21.30 16.72 -17.06
C VAL A 533 -20.63 17.27 -18.33
N GLY A 534 -21.14 16.90 -19.51
CA GLY A 534 -20.65 17.40 -20.80
C GLY A 534 -19.15 17.16 -21.02
N ALA A 535 -18.37 18.22 -21.25
CA ALA A 535 -16.90 18.13 -21.39
C ALA A 535 -16.15 18.10 -20.04
N GLY A 536 -16.88 18.03 -18.92
CA GLY A 536 -16.40 18.11 -17.55
C GLY A 536 -16.81 19.41 -16.85
N VAL A 537 -17.23 19.30 -15.60
CA VAL A 537 -17.70 20.40 -14.74
C VAL A 537 -16.93 20.44 -13.42
N THR A 538 -17.16 21.48 -12.62
CA THR A 538 -16.65 21.56 -11.24
C THR A 538 -17.83 21.88 -10.33
N GLN A 539 -18.10 21.00 -9.37
CA GLN A 539 -19.16 21.15 -8.37
C GLN A 539 -18.56 21.43 -6.99
N THR A 540 -19.42 21.78 -6.02
CA THR A 540 -19.01 21.95 -4.61
C THR A 540 -20.07 21.32 -3.72
N LEU A 541 -19.76 20.13 -3.21
CA LEU A 541 -20.63 19.37 -2.32
C LEU A 541 -20.55 19.98 -0.91
N ALA A 542 -21.71 20.22 -0.31
CA ALA A 542 -21.84 20.90 0.97
C ALA A 542 -21.99 19.90 2.14
N ALA A 543 -21.07 18.93 2.22
CA ALA A 543 -21.09 17.88 3.22
C ALA A 543 -21.10 18.45 4.65
N VAL A 544 -21.84 17.83 5.56
CA VAL A 544 -21.83 18.17 6.99
C VAL A 544 -21.22 17.01 7.75
N VAL A 545 -20.07 17.24 8.38
CA VAL A 545 -19.36 16.27 9.22
C VAL A 545 -19.55 16.58 10.70
N ASN A 546 -19.37 15.58 11.55
CA ASN A 546 -19.36 15.69 13.00
C ASN A 546 -18.28 14.82 13.62
N VAL A 547 -18.04 15.04 14.91
CA VAL A 547 -17.40 14.05 15.78
C VAL A 547 -18.51 13.35 16.58
N PRO A 548 -18.61 12.01 16.53
CA PRO A 548 -19.62 11.28 17.28
C PRO A 548 -19.56 11.48 18.81
N ALA A 549 -20.70 11.35 19.47
CA ALA A 549 -20.81 11.36 20.92
C ALA A 549 -19.94 10.23 21.53
N GLY A 550 -19.07 10.58 22.49
CA GLY A 550 -18.20 9.62 23.16
C GLY A 550 -16.90 9.27 22.43
N THR A 551 -16.61 9.89 21.29
CA THR A 551 -15.24 9.93 20.74
C THR A 551 -14.29 10.61 21.74
N TYR A 552 -13.09 10.06 21.89
CA TYR A 552 -12.05 10.53 22.82
C TYR A 552 -11.19 11.63 22.18
N ASP A 553 -10.53 12.43 23.03
CA ASP A 553 -9.57 13.45 22.60
C ASP A 553 -8.36 12.79 21.86
N GLY A 554 -8.07 13.25 20.63
CA GLY A 554 -7.04 12.70 19.72
C GLY A 554 -7.15 13.22 18.26
N VAL A 555 -6.43 12.59 17.33
CA VAL A 555 -6.44 12.93 15.88
C VAL A 555 -6.94 11.77 15.03
N TYR A 556 -8.03 11.99 14.28
CA TYR A 556 -8.69 11.00 13.43
C TYR A 556 -8.58 11.41 11.97
N ARG A 557 -8.08 10.52 11.10
CA ARG A 557 -7.96 10.75 9.65
C ARG A 557 -9.01 9.93 8.92
N ILE A 558 -9.93 10.61 8.23
CA ILE A 558 -11.08 10.01 7.56
C ILE A 558 -10.98 10.31 6.07
N VAL A 559 -11.16 9.30 5.22
CA VAL A 559 -11.33 9.49 3.78
C VAL A 559 -12.79 9.78 3.47
N LEU A 560 -13.04 10.88 2.78
CA LEU A 560 -14.33 11.21 2.19
C LEU A 560 -14.21 11.13 0.67
N ASN A 561 -15.11 10.39 0.03
CA ASN A 561 -15.16 10.24 -1.43
C ASN A 561 -16.35 11.02 -2.00
N ALA A 562 -16.18 11.66 -3.15
CA ALA A 562 -17.31 12.05 -4.00
C ALA A 562 -17.70 10.85 -4.85
N VAL A 563 -18.85 10.26 -4.55
CA VAL A 563 -19.42 9.13 -5.30
C VAL A 563 -20.60 9.67 -6.13
N GLY A 564 -20.62 9.36 -7.42
CA GLY A 564 -21.71 9.71 -8.31
C GLY A 564 -22.16 8.49 -9.09
N ASP A 565 -23.30 7.93 -8.69
CA ASP A 565 -23.87 6.67 -9.19
C ASP A 565 -22.79 5.55 -9.29
N GLY A 566 -22.29 5.09 -8.15
CA GLY A 566 -21.22 4.09 -8.02
C GLY A 566 -19.80 4.59 -8.30
N ALA A 567 -19.62 5.57 -9.18
CA ALA A 567 -18.30 6.02 -9.62
C ALA A 567 -17.64 7.04 -8.66
N VAL A 568 -16.35 6.84 -8.33
CA VAL A 568 -15.58 7.79 -7.51
C VAL A 568 -14.97 8.90 -8.37
N TYR A 569 -15.29 10.16 -8.06
CA TYR A 569 -14.83 11.35 -8.80
C TYR A 569 -13.76 12.18 -8.07
N ALA A 570 -13.66 12.06 -6.74
CA ALA A 570 -12.60 12.66 -5.93
C ALA A 570 -12.51 12.01 -4.54
N SER A 571 -11.36 12.14 -3.90
CA SER A 571 -11.14 11.70 -2.51
C SER A 571 -10.41 12.80 -1.72
N TRP A 572 -10.85 13.02 -0.48
CA TRP A 572 -10.28 13.99 0.46
C TRP A 572 -9.90 13.31 1.77
N VAL A 573 -8.76 13.70 2.36
CA VAL A 573 -8.35 13.21 3.68
C VAL A 573 -8.64 14.30 4.70
N VAL A 574 -9.64 14.07 5.56
CA VAL A 574 -10.04 15.02 6.60
C VAL A 574 -9.46 14.59 7.94
N ALA A 575 -8.64 15.45 8.55
CA ALA A 575 -8.02 15.24 9.84
C ALA A 575 -8.81 15.99 10.93
N PHE A 576 -9.57 15.25 11.73
CA PHE A 576 -10.31 15.77 12.87
C PHE A 576 -9.43 15.75 14.12
N VAL A 577 -9.28 16.91 14.76
CA VAL A 577 -8.56 17.09 16.02
C VAL A 577 -9.60 17.36 17.12
N THR A 578 -9.61 16.50 18.13
CA THR A 578 -10.59 16.47 19.23
C THR A 578 -9.96 16.84 20.58
N GLU A 579 -8.77 17.46 20.56
CA GLU A 579 -8.04 17.89 21.75
C GLU A 579 -8.75 19.03 22.52
N ASP A 580 -8.53 19.10 23.83
CA ASP A 580 -9.17 20.03 24.79
C ASP A 580 -10.72 19.95 24.86
N CYS A 581 -11.33 18.90 24.28
CA CYS A 581 -12.79 18.74 24.22
C CYS A 581 -13.41 18.14 25.50
N GLY A 582 -12.59 17.58 26.40
CA GLY A 582 -13.00 17.24 27.76
C GLY A 582 -13.58 15.84 27.95
N ASN A 583 -13.43 14.96 26.94
CA ASN A 583 -13.71 13.53 27.06
C ASN A 583 -12.38 12.77 27.16
N PRO A 584 -11.77 12.68 28.37
CA PRO A 584 -10.44 12.10 28.53
C PRO A 584 -10.42 10.63 28.05
N PRO A 585 -9.30 10.18 27.46
CA PRO A 585 -9.14 8.80 27.02
C PRO A 585 -9.31 7.79 28.17
N PRO A 586 -9.67 6.52 27.87
CA PRO A 586 -10.00 5.54 28.89
C PRO A 586 -8.81 5.26 29.82
N LEU A 587 -9.05 5.40 31.12
CA LEU A 587 -8.04 5.25 32.17
C LEU A 587 -7.45 3.83 32.23
N VAL A 588 -6.30 3.63 31.60
CA VAL A 588 -5.39 2.54 31.94
C VAL A 588 -4.80 2.82 33.32
N ILE A 589 -5.34 2.17 34.34
CA ILE A 589 -4.91 2.37 35.74
C ILE A 589 -3.53 1.75 35.96
N LEU A 590 -2.49 2.57 35.81
CA LEU A 590 -1.19 2.35 36.44
C LEU A 590 -1.12 3.15 37.75
N PRO A 591 -0.53 2.60 38.83
CA PRO A 591 -0.59 3.23 40.14
C PRO A 591 0.30 4.48 40.24
N GLU A 592 -0.27 5.59 40.71
CA GLU A 592 0.48 6.82 41.01
C GLU A 592 1.58 6.59 42.05
N LEU A 593 2.76 7.21 41.83
CA LEU A 593 3.79 7.38 42.85
C LEU A 593 4.20 8.87 42.93
N PRO A 594 3.92 9.57 44.05
CA PRO A 594 4.23 10.99 44.18
C PRO A 594 5.69 11.20 44.62
N PHE A 595 6.60 11.53 43.70
CA PHE A 595 8.04 11.65 44.05
C PHE A 595 8.86 12.78 43.41
N LEU A 596 8.23 13.89 42.99
CA LEU A 596 8.91 15.07 42.41
C LEU A 596 9.07 16.28 43.35
N GLN A 597 9.42 16.05 44.62
CA GLN A 597 9.75 17.13 45.58
C GLN A 597 10.90 16.78 46.56
N ALA A 598 11.73 15.78 46.24
CA ALA A 598 12.65 15.16 47.20
C ALA A 598 14.17 15.39 46.97
N CYS A 599 14.59 15.84 45.78
CA CYS A 599 16.01 15.72 45.38
C CYS A 599 16.98 16.65 46.15
N ASP A 600 16.63 17.92 46.38
CA ASP A 600 17.49 18.84 47.15
C ASP A 600 17.42 18.59 48.67
N SER A 601 16.32 18.01 49.17
CA SER A 601 16.15 17.75 50.61
C SER A 601 16.85 16.46 51.07
N TRP A 602 16.90 15.40 50.24
CA TRP A 602 17.40 14.09 50.67
C TRP A 602 18.86 14.11 51.16
N PHE A 603 19.77 14.75 50.41
CA PHE A 603 21.20 14.81 50.78
C PHE A 603 21.44 15.58 52.09
N TRP A 604 20.81 16.75 52.24
CA TRP A 604 20.97 17.60 53.41
C TRP A 604 20.26 17.07 54.67
N VAL A 605 19.13 16.36 54.52
CA VAL A 605 18.37 15.80 55.66
C VAL A 605 18.93 14.47 56.16
N TRP A 606 19.45 13.61 55.27
CA TRP A 606 19.85 12.24 55.65
C TRP A 606 21.36 11.95 55.56
N VAL A 607 22.05 12.45 54.53
CA VAL A 607 23.45 12.07 54.26
C VAL A 607 24.43 12.98 55.00
N ALA A 608 24.27 14.30 54.87
CA ALA A 608 25.11 15.29 55.53
C ALA A 608 25.18 15.15 57.07
N PRO A 609 24.07 14.98 57.83
CA PRO A 609 24.13 14.86 59.29
C PRO A 609 24.68 13.52 59.80
N LEU A 610 24.81 12.49 58.95
CA LEU A 610 25.52 11.24 59.31
C LEU A 610 27.04 11.34 59.05
N LEU A 611 27.44 11.92 57.92
CA LEU A 611 28.87 12.00 57.56
C LEU A 611 29.62 13.07 58.37
N LEU A 612 29.03 14.24 58.62
CA LEU A 612 29.73 15.35 59.27
C LEU A 612 30.20 15.04 60.72
N PRO A 613 29.38 14.44 61.61
CA PRO A 613 29.84 14.07 62.96
C PRO A 613 30.91 12.98 62.94
N LEU A 614 30.83 12.05 61.99
CA LEU A 614 31.77 10.93 61.86
C LEU A 614 33.14 11.40 61.34
N LEU A 615 33.16 12.34 60.38
CA LEU A 615 34.36 13.03 59.94
C LEU A 615 35.00 13.83 61.09
N LEU A 616 34.22 14.58 61.86
CA LEU A 616 34.68 15.34 63.03
C LEU A 616 35.22 14.43 64.14
N LEU A 617 34.59 13.28 64.39
CA LEU A 617 35.06 12.27 65.35
C LEU A 617 36.43 11.70 64.93
N LEU A 618 36.59 11.31 63.66
CA LEU A 618 37.87 10.82 63.14
C LEU A 618 38.97 11.88 63.19
N LEU A 619 38.64 13.14 62.86
CA LEU A 619 39.58 14.26 62.93
C LEU A 619 39.99 14.56 64.39
N TRP A 620 39.06 14.46 65.33
CA TRP A 620 39.35 14.54 66.78
C TRP A 620 40.25 13.39 67.24
N LEU A 621 39.97 12.14 66.83
CA LEU A 621 40.80 10.98 67.14
C LEU A 621 42.23 11.14 66.57
N LEU A 622 42.37 11.65 65.35
CA LEU A 622 43.67 11.99 64.73
C LEU A 622 44.42 13.05 65.56
N ILE A 623 43.73 14.11 66.00
CA ILE A 623 44.30 15.15 66.87
C ILE A 623 44.74 14.58 68.23
N GLN A 624 43.95 13.70 68.84
CA GLN A 624 44.33 13.05 70.10
C GLN A 624 45.50 12.08 69.91
N TYR A 625 45.54 11.34 68.79
CA TYR A 625 46.68 10.50 68.41
C TYR A 625 47.96 11.33 68.29
N PHE A 626 47.94 12.46 67.57
CA PHE A 626 49.10 13.36 67.48
C PHE A 626 49.48 14.02 68.82
N ARG A 627 48.51 14.37 69.67
CA ARG A 627 48.77 14.91 71.02
C ARG A 627 49.40 13.87 71.94
N TRP A 628 48.97 12.62 71.87
CA TRP A 628 49.56 11.50 72.58
C TRP A 628 50.96 11.16 72.03
N TRP A 629 51.11 11.11 70.70
CA TRP A 629 52.40 10.91 70.03
C TRP A 629 53.45 11.94 70.46
N ARG A 630 53.10 13.24 70.53
CA ARG A 630 54.00 14.30 71.03
C ARG A 630 54.40 14.13 72.51
N ARG A 631 53.61 13.41 73.33
CA ARG A 631 53.96 13.06 74.71
C ARG A 631 54.88 11.83 74.74
N VAL A 632 54.53 10.76 74.03
CA VAL A 632 55.30 9.51 73.97
C VAL A 632 56.65 9.70 73.29
N ALA A 633 56.75 10.55 72.26
CA ALA A 633 58.01 10.85 71.57
C ALA A 633 59.07 11.54 72.46
N LYS A 634 58.67 12.15 73.60
CA LYS A 634 59.60 12.64 74.63
C LYS A 634 60.01 11.56 75.66
N ALA A 635 59.46 10.36 75.59
CA ALA A 635 59.57 9.32 76.63
C ALA A 635 60.26 8.03 76.13
N ARG A 636 61.56 8.14 75.81
CA ARG A 636 62.53 7.06 75.46
C ARG A 636 62.33 6.41 74.06
N PRO A 637 63.36 6.29 73.20
CA PRO A 637 63.19 5.77 71.83
C PRO A 637 62.96 4.26 71.66
N GLU A 638 63.37 3.43 72.63
CA GLU A 638 63.89 2.08 72.35
C GLU A 638 62.86 0.93 72.23
N ARG A 639 61.56 1.16 72.43
CA ARG A 639 60.52 0.12 72.22
C ARG A 639 59.28 0.67 71.52
N ARG A 640 59.21 0.50 70.20
CA ARG A 640 57.99 0.71 69.39
C ARG A 640 57.44 -0.66 68.95
N PRO A 641 56.19 -1.04 69.28
CA PRO A 641 55.64 -2.34 68.88
C PRO A 641 55.22 -2.34 67.39
N PRO A 642 55.22 -3.50 66.69
CA PRO A 642 55.18 -3.53 65.23
C PRO A 642 53.91 -2.98 64.56
N TRP A 643 52.76 -3.12 65.22
CA TRP A 643 51.44 -2.73 64.69
C TRP A 643 51.28 -1.23 64.37
N TRP A 644 52.21 -0.39 64.82
CA TRP A 644 52.21 1.05 64.57
C TRP A 644 52.41 1.45 63.10
N ARG A 645 53.00 0.57 62.26
CA ARG A 645 53.26 0.91 60.85
C ARG A 645 51.98 0.98 60.00
N CYS A 646 50.90 0.30 60.40
CA CYS A 646 49.64 0.28 59.64
C CYS A 646 48.61 1.29 60.16
N GLY A 647 48.57 1.53 61.48
CA GLY A 647 47.49 2.32 62.11
C GLY A 647 47.35 3.75 61.59
N LEU A 648 48.45 4.50 61.46
CA LEU A 648 48.40 5.90 61.00
C LEU A 648 48.10 6.02 59.48
N PRO A 649 48.74 5.26 58.57
CA PRO A 649 48.35 5.27 57.15
C PRO A 649 46.89 4.89 56.92
N CYS A 650 46.38 3.85 57.58
CA CYS A 650 44.98 3.45 57.42
C CYS A 650 44.01 4.51 57.95
N LEU A 651 44.27 5.14 59.10
CA LEU A 651 43.39 6.19 59.62
C LEU A 651 43.39 7.43 58.71
N LEU A 652 44.55 7.81 58.15
CA LEU A 652 44.65 8.90 57.18
C LEU A 652 43.92 8.58 55.88
N ALA A 653 44.09 7.38 55.32
CA ALA A 653 43.40 6.95 54.11
C ALA A 653 41.87 6.92 54.28
N LEU A 654 41.38 6.44 55.43
CA LEU A 654 39.94 6.38 55.72
C LEU A 654 39.32 7.78 55.88
N VAL A 655 40.04 8.72 56.52
CA VAL A 655 39.65 10.15 56.54
C VAL A 655 39.67 10.75 55.13
N TRP A 656 40.65 10.41 54.30
CA TRP A 656 40.77 10.96 52.94
C TRP A 656 39.66 10.45 52.00
N LEU A 657 39.32 9.16 52.08
CA LEU A 657 38.21 8.55 51.34
C LEU A 657 36.85 9.13 51.74
N LEU A 658 36.59 9.34 53.05
CA LEU A 658 35.37 10.00 53.51
C LEU A 658 35.30 11.48 53.10
N PHE A 659 36.45 12.17 53.04
CA PHE A 659 36.53 13.55 52.55
C PHE A 659 36.28 13.64 51.03
N ILE A 660 36.79 12.69 50.24
CA ILE A 660 36.45 12.55 48.82
C ILE A 660 34.96 12.28 48.64
N GLY A 661 34.38 11.30 49.35
CA GLY A 661 32.96 11.00 49.27
C GLY A 661 32.07 12.20 49.61
N PHE A 662 32.46 13.00 50.60
CA PHE A 662 31.75 14.23 50.96
C PHE A 662 31.86 15.32 49.89
N LEU A 663 33.04 15.53 49.28
CA LEU A 663 33.25 16.56 48.25
C LEU A 663 32.66 16.17 46.88
N PHE A 664 32.83 14.91 46.45
CA PHE A 664 32.29 14.42 45.19
C PHE A 664 30.79 14.14 45.24
N GLY A 665 30.20 13.94 46.43
CA GLY A 665 28.75 13.79 46.59
C GLY A 665 27.96 14.97 46.01
N GLN A 666 28.44 16.21 46.15
CA GLN A 666 27.81 17.37 45.51
C GLN A 666 27.90 17.33 43.98
N ARG A 667 29.07 16.96 43.42
CA ARG A 667 29.23 16.90 41.95
C ARG A 667 28.46 15.74 41.33
N LEU A 668 28.37 14.59 41.99
CA LEU A 668 27.56 13.47 41.51
C LEU A 668 26.06 13.83 41.52
N ALA A 669 25.59 14.52 42.56
CA ALA A 669 24.22 15.05 42.60
C ALA A 669 23.96 16.14 41.53
N GLN A 670 24.93 17.00 41.23
CA GLN A 670 24.78 18.01 40.17
C GLN A 670 24.80 17.40 38.76
N VAL A 671 25.68 16.42 38.48
CA VAL A 671 25.72 15.73 37.17
C VAL A 671 24.41 14.97 36.89
N VAL A 672 23.72 14.49 37.92
CA VAL A 672 22.40 13.82 37.80
C VAL A 672 21.23 14.81 37.67
N CYS A 673 21.44 16.14 37.76
CA CYS A 673 20.36 17.13 37.78
C CYS A 673 20.58 18.44 36.98
N VAL A 674 21.74 18.64 36.35
CA VAL A 674 22.07 19.89 35.60
C VAL A 674 22.50 19.57 34.17
N GLY A 675 21.69 18.77 33.47
CA GLY A 675 21.85 18.42 32.05
C GLY A 675 20.95 19.25 31.13
N ILE A 676 20.74 20.54 31.44
CA ILE A 676 19.84 21.46 30.73
C ILE A 676 20.49 22.88 30.73
N GLU A 677 20.31 23.63 29.64
CA GLU A 677 20.73 25.04 29.35
C GLU A 677 22.16 25.35 28.83
N ASN A 678 22.28 25.34 27.49
CA ASN A 678 22.71 26.44 26.58
C ASN A 678 24.21 26.81 26.32
N ARG A 679 24.65 26.44 25.10
CA ARG A 679 25.15 27.30 23.97
C ARG A 679 26.41 28.20 24.06
N SER A 680 27.20 28.11 22.96
CA SER A 680 27.83 29.17 22.12
C SER A 680 29.26 29.72 22.37
N VAL A 681 30.12 29.57 21.33
CA VAL A 681 31.28 30.42 20.93
C VAL A 681 31.42 30.37 19.38
N GLN A 682 32.13 31.30 18.72
CA GLN A 682 32.11 31.52 17.25
C GLN A 682 33.45 31.29 16.50
N ALA A 683 33.34 30.81 15.24
CA ALA A 683 33.98 31.28 13.98
C ALA A 683 35.52 31.20 13.69
N ALA A 684 35.81 31.31 12.36
CA ALA A 684 37.10 31.34 11.62
C ALA A 684 37.71 29.93 11.32
N VAL A 685 38.32 29.57 10.17
CA VAL A 685 38.82 30.18 8.89
C VAL A 685 38.69 29.08 7.78
N GLY A 686 38.60 29.27 6.45
CA GLY A 686 38.55 30.46 5.56
C GLY A 686 39.47 30.35 4.32
N ASP A 687 38.92 30.00 3.14
CA ASP A 687 39.51 29.82 1.79
C ASP A 687 40.78 28.94 1.61
N MET A 688 40.70 27.86 0.80
CA MET A 688 41.43 27.76 -0.50
C MET A 688 41.27 26.43 -1.30
N LEU A 689 41.07 26.58 -2.62
CA LEU A 689 41.54 25.72 -3.73
C LEU A 689 41.04 24.26 -3.88
N ASN A 690 40.06 24.08 -4.78
CA ASN A 690 39.67 22.82 -5.44
C ASN A 690 40.79 22.31 -6.41
N PRO A 691 41.11 21.00 -6.42
CA PRO A 691 41.11 20.27 -7.69
C PRO A 691 40.68 18.77 -7.60
N THR A 692 39.39 18.51 -7.82
CA THR A 692 38.84 17.34 -8.53
C THR A 692 39.43 15.94 -8.27
N ALA A 693 38.90 15.25 -7.25
CA ALA A 693 38.71 13.79 -7.19
C ALA A 693 37.56 13.46 -6.20
N ALA A 694 37.02 12.23 -6.20
CA ALA A 694 36.17 11.65 -5.14
C ALA A 694 34.89 12.41 -4.69
N SER A 695 34.29 13.28 -5.51
CA SER A 695 33.15 14.14 -5.10
C SER A 695 31.74 13.52 -5.23
N THR A 696 31.59 12.20 -5.09
CA THR A 696 30.31 11.48 -5.21
C THR A 696 30.27 10.22 -4.33
N ALA A 697 30.32 10.37 -3.00
CA ALA A 697 30.24 9.26 -2.05
C ALA A 697 29.11 9.51 -1.04
N ALA A 698 27.90 9.04 -1.39
CA ALA A 698 26.61 9.39 -0.78
C ALA A 698 26.26 10.90 -0.91
N VAL A 699 25.01 11.37 -0.78
CA VAL A 699 23.78 10.78 -0.21
C VAL A 699 22.54 11.09 -1.11
N THR A 700 21.34 10.82 -0.59
CA THR A 700 20.01 10.70 -1.22
C THR A 700 19.52 11.74 -2.24
N PRO A 701 19.00 11.26 -3.40
CA PRO A 701 17.84 11.86 -4.06
C PRO A 701 16.57 11.80 -3.21
N GLY A 702 15.61 12.69 -3.47
CA GLY A 702 14.50 12.92 -2.55
C GLY A 702 13.28 12.01 -2.76
N ALA A 703 12.88 11.28 -1.72
CA ALA A 703 11.59 10.57 -1.64
C ALA A 703 10.35 11.50 -1.48
N THR A 704 10.49 12.81 -1.76
CA THR A 704 9.38 13.76 -1.91
C THR A 704 9.67 14.70 -3.08
N GLY A 705 8.65 14.96 -3.91
CA GLY A 705 8.69 15.96 -4.99
C GLY A 705 8.62 17.41 -4.48
N ALA A 706 9.19 17.69 -3.30
CA ALA A 706 9.09 18.97 -2.62
C ALA A 706 10.09 19.97 -3.23
N THR A 707 9.58 20.96 -3.97
CA THR A 707 10.33 22.18 -4.35
C THR A 707 10.42 23.19 -3.20
N GLY A 708 10.56 22.68 -1.98
CA GLY A 708 10.61 23.43 -0.72
C GLY A 708 11.94 23.24 0.01
N SER A 709 12.09 23.89 1.17
CA SER A 709 13.27 23.77 2.01
C SER A 709 13.15 22.60 3.01
N GLU A 710 14.04 21.61 2.92
CA GLU A 710 14.15 20.53 3.90
C GLU A 710 14.97 20.99 5.12
N ARG A 711 14.53 20.67 6.34
CA ARG A 711 15.25 20.95 7.59
C ARG A 711 15.75 19.65 8.22
N VAL A 712 17.06 19.61 8.47
CA VAL A 712 17.76 18.45 9.00
C VAL A 712 18.27 18.75 10.41
N ALA A 713 17.80 18.00 11.40
CA ALA A 713 18.41 17.95 12.72
C ALA A 713 19.61 17.01 12.68
N LEU A 714 20.81 17.52 12.99
CA LEU A 714 22.04 16.74 12.98
C LEU A 714 22.60 16.59 14.41
N VAL A 715 22.56 15.36 14.93
CA VAL A 715 23.19 14.98 16.20
C VAL A 715 24.52 14.32 15.88
N VAL A 716 25.59 14.81 16.50
CA VAL A 716 26.97 14.38 16.26
C VAL A 716 27.61 14.03 17.61
N ALA A 717 28.14 12.81 17.75
CA ALA A 717 28.85 12.40 18.97
C ALA A 717 30.34 12.75 18.96
N SER A 718 30.96 12.73 17.77
CA SER A 718 32.38 12.99 17.55
C SER A 718 32.59 14.13 16.56
N GLY A 719 33.47 15.08 16.88
CA GLY A 719 33.68 16.29 16.08
C GLY A 719 34.47 16.10 14.78
N TRP A 720 34.77 14.87 14.37
CA TRP A 720 35.54 14.56 13.16
C TRP A 720 34.66 14.42 11.91
N PHE A 721 33.45 13.87 12.03
CA PHE A 721 32.52 13.70 10.91
C PHE A 721 31.26 14.56 11.11
N VAL A 722 31.06 15.52 10.19
CA VAL A 722 29.91 16.42 10.16
C VAL A 722 29.35 16.44 8.73
N PRO A 723 28.25 15.70 8.46
CA PRO A 723 27.60 15.71 7.16
C PRO A 723 27.23 17.14 6.70
N THR A 724 27.54 17.44 5.45
CA THR A 724 27.18 18.69 4.78
C THR A 724 26.04 18.44 3.79
N SER A 725 25.60 19.43 3.01
CA SER A 725 24.78 19.19 1.82
C SER A 725 25.13 20.22 0.76
N GLU A 726 25.33 19.78 -0.48
CA GLU A 726 25.47 20.67 -1.63
C GLU A 726 24.12 21.02 -2.27
N ARG A 727 23.03 20.41 -1.78
CA ARG A 727 21.70 20.44 -2.42
C ARG A 727 20.93 21.73 -2.08
N PRO A 728 20.60 22.60 -3.07
CA PRO A 728 19.94 23.87 -2.79
C PRO A 728 18.56 23.69 -2.16
N GLY A 729 18.40 24.19 -0.92
CA GLY A 729 17.15 24.13 -0.16
C GLY A 729 17.27 23.36 1.16
N VAL A 730 18.27 22.48 1.31
CA VAL A 730 18.53 21.75 2.56
C VAL A 730 19.14 22.69 3.60
N THR A 731 18.62 22.67 4.83
CA THR A 731 19.11 23.44 5.98
C THR A 731 19.46 22.49 7.12
N ILE A 732 20.76 22.33 7.38
CA ILE A 732 21.27 21.47 8.45
C ILE A 732 21.46 22.30 9.73
N GLU A 733 20.91 21.84 10.84
CA GLU A 733 21.04 22.45 12.16
C GLU A 733 21.57 21.42 13.17
N SER A 734 22.67 21.74 13.86
CA SER A 734 23.21 20.86 14.90
C SER A 734 22.32 20.88 16.15
N VAL A 735 21.88 19.71 16.61
CA VAL A 735 21.00 19.51 17.76
C VAL A 735 21.71 18.64 18.81
N GLU A 736 21.57 18.97 20.10
CA GLU A 736 22.12 18.14 21.17
C GLU A 736 21.27 16.86 21.35
N LEU A 737 21.88 15.71 21.65
CA LEU A 737 21.15 14.45 21.90
C LEU A 737 20.19 14.53 23.11
N GLY A 738 20.30 15.58 23.94
CA GLY A 738 19.32 15.93 24.96
C GLY A 738 17.99 16.45 24.39
N ASP A 739 18.05 17.14 23.26
CA ASP A 739 16.95 17.93 22.68
C ASP A 739 16.21 17.17 21.56
N THR A 740 16.46 15.87 21.34
CA THR A 740 15.70 15.05 20.39
C THR A 740 14.40 14.48 20.97
N ASP A 741 13.64 15.30 21.68
CA ASP A 741 12.25 14.98 22.04
C ASP A 741 11.29 15.22 20.87
N TYR A 742 10.08 14.63 20.94
CA TYR A 742 9.09 14.71 19.86
C TYR A 742 8.71 16.16 19.49
N ALA A 743 8.65 17.08 20.46
CA ALA A 743 8.23 18.47 20.23
C ALA A 743 9.34 19.32 19.58
N GLN A 744 10.62 19.00 19.80
CA GLN A 744 11.73 19.56 19.03
C GLN A 744 11.80 18.95 17.64
N LEU A 745 11.73 17.62 17.52
CA LEU A 745 11.85 16.91 16.25
C LEU A 745 10.75 17.29 15.25
N ALA A 746 9.53 17.60 15.72
CA ALA A 746 8.43 18.11 14.89
C ALA A 746 8.73 19.40 14.09
N ASN A 747 9.89 20.04 14.31
CA ASN A 747 10.36 21.20 13.53
C ASN A 747 11.24 20.81 12.33
N TYR A 748 11.54 19.52 12.15
CA TYR A 748 12.50 18.98 11.18
C TYR A 748 11.87 17.87 10.33
N ASP A 749 12.41 17.65 9.13
CA ASP A 749 11.99 16.60 8.20
C ASP A 749 12.85 15.34 8.35
N THR A 750 14.16 15.56 8.60
CA THR A 750 15.17 14.51 8.75
C THR A 750 15.95 14.67 10.06
N LEU A 751 16.23 13.56 10.75
CA LEU A 751 17.12 13.45 11.90
C LEU A 751 18.31 12.58 11.50
N VAL A 752 19.53 13.11 11.62
CA VAL A 752 20.78 12.38 11.39
C VAL A 752 21.44 12.10 12.74
N LEU A 753 21.64 10.83 13.06
CA LEU A 753 22.47 10.36 14.16
C LEU A 753 23.84 9.98 13.61
N SER A 754 24.80 10.89 13.75
CA SER A 754 26.17 10.78 13.26
C SER A 754 27.12 10.27 14.36
N GLN A 755 27.64 9.04 14.16
CA GLN A 755 28.54 8.32 15.07
C GLN A 755 27.99 8.16 16.51
N VAL A 756 26.66 8.05 16.68
CA VAL A 756 25.99 8.02 18.01
C VAL A 756 25.95 6.60 18.58
N CYS A 757 27.13 6.00 18.78
CA CYS A 757 27.31 4.59 19.16
C CYS A 757 26.59 4.16 20.46
N ASN A 758 26.17 5.11 21.30
CA ASN A 758 25.51 4.85 22.58
C ASN A 758 24.06 5.38 22.65
N ILE A 759 23.38 5.49 21.51
CA ILE A 759 21.98 5.92 21.42
C ILE A 759 21.03 5.12 22.36
N ALA A 760 21.26 3.82 22.57
CA ALA A 760 20.45 3.00 23.47
C ALA A 760 20.58 3.35 24.98
N ASP A 761 21.63 4.07 25.40
CA ASP A 761 21.77 4.56 26.79
C ASP A 761 20.77 5.70 27.11
N GLN A 762 20.12 6.27 26.09
CA GLN A 762 19.18 7.37 26.27
C GLN A 762 17.87 6.92 26.96
N PRO A 763 17.14 7.84 27.61
CA PRO A 763 15.86 7.51 28.24
C PRO A 763 14.89 6.88 27.23
N LYS A 764 14.26 5.76 27.60
CA LYS A 764 13.35 5.01 26.71
C LYS A 764 12.19 5.85 26.13
N SER A 765 11.80 6.93 26.81
CA SER A 765 10.84 7.90 26.28
C SER A 765 11.36 8.64 25.05
N ARG A 766 12.62 9.12 25.05
CA ARG A 766 13.25 9.78 23.90
C ARG A 766 13.37 8.84 22.70
N LEU A 767 13.71 7.58 22.96
CA LEU A 767 13.80 6.56 21.92
C LEU A 767 12.42 6.25 21.33
N ALA A 768 11.37 6.18 22.17
CA ALA A 768 9.99 6.09 21.71
C ALA A 768 9.50 7.35 20.96
N ASP A 769 9.94 8.55 21.36
CA ASP A 769 9.63 9.82 20.70
C ASP A 769 10.25 9.90 19.30
N ILE A 770 11.52 9.52 19.14
CA ILE A 770 12.19 9.41 17.83
C ILE A 770 11.46 8.39 16.95
N VAL A 771 11.16 7.21 17.48
CA VAL A 771 10.44 6.15 16.74
C VAL A 771 9.04 6.59 16.33
N ARG A 772 8.29 7.26 17.22
CA ARG A 772 6.98 7.84 16.92
C ARG A 772 7.08 8.89 15.80
N TRP A 773 8.03 9.81 15.92
CA TRP A 773 8.24 10.89 14.96
C TRP A 773 8.58 10.35 13.56
N VAL A 774 9.46 9.35 13.46
CA VAL A 774 9.65 8.60 12.20
C VAL A 774 8.32 8.03 11.72
N GLY A 775 7.60 7.31 12.59
CA GLY A 775 6.36 6.63 12.24
C GLY A 775 5.24 7.53 11.69
N GLU A 776 5.25 8.83 12.02
CA GLU A 776 4.29 9.81 11.52
C GLU A 776 4.59 10.32 10.09
N GLY A 777 5.81 10.12 9.57
CA GLY A 777 6.19 10.46 8.19
C GLY A 777 7.66 10.84 7.97
N HIS A 778 8.43 11.00 9.03
CA HIS A 778 9.75 11.63 8.99
C HIS A 778 10.91 10.65 8.72
N LYS A 779 12.10 11.19 8.42
CA LYS A 779 13.31 10.42 8.04
C LYS A 779 14.32 10.35 9.18
N LEU A 780 14.74 9.16 9.56
CA LEU A 780 15.90 8.92 10.44
C LEU A 780 17.06 8.38 9.61
N ILE A 781 18.23 8.99 9.70
CA ILE A 781 19.48 8.48 9.14
C ILE A 781 20.41 8.15 10.31
N ILE A 782 20.90 6.91 10.35
CA ILE A 782 21.91 6.43 11.28
C ILE A 782 23.20 6.30 10.46
N TYR A 783 24.18 7.16 10.73
CA TYR A 783 25.50 7.09 10.13
C TYR A 783 26.48 6.60 11.20
N ASP A 784 26.75 5.31 11.21
CA ASP A 784 27.47 4.60 12.27
C ASP A 784 28.78 4.03 11.71
N SER A 785 29.79 4.89 11.59
CA SER A 785 31.07 4.57 10.95
C SER A 785 32.03 3.79 11.85
N ASP A 786 33.21 3.49 11.30
CA ASP A 786 34.44 3.04 11.94
C ASP A 786 34.70 3.57 13.39
N GLU A 787 34.29 4.79 13.75
CA GLU A 787 34.43 5.31 15.13
C GLU A 787 33.61 4.49 16.16
N CYS A 788 32.52 3.85 15.74
CA CYS A 788 31.62 3.07 16.59
C CYS A 788 32.02 1.60 16.69
N TRP A 789 33.25 1.36 17.13
CA TRP A 789 33.83 0.02 17.31
C TRP A 789 33.09 -0.88 18.31
N GLY A 790 32.99 -2.18 18.00
CA GLY A 790 32.45 -3.20 18.89
C GLY A 790 31.00 -3.60 18.57
N SER A 791 30.10 -3.46 19.54
CA SER A 791 28.68 -3.82 19.39
C SER A 791 27.82 -2.63 19.83
N VAL A 792 27.20 -1.98 18.86
CA VAL A 792 26.17 -0.95 19.08
C VAL A 792 24.82 -1.65 19.32
N ASP A 793 23.97 -1.04 20.15
CA ASP A 793 22.64 -1.56 20.49
C ASP A 793 21.55 -0.83 19.69
N TYR A 794 20.96 -1.54 18.73
CA TYR A 794 19.82 -1.10 17.92
C TYR A 794 18.48 -1.70 18.37
N SER A 795 18.40 -2.31 19.56
CA SER A 795 17.16 -2.91 20.12
C SER A 795 16.07 -1.91 20.49
N TRP A 796 16.36 -0.61 20.38
CA TRP A 796 15.39 0.48 20.54
C TRP A 796 14.60 0.81 19.27
N LEU A 797 15.07 0.36 18.10
CA LEU A 797 14.35 0.51 16.84
C LEU A 797 13.20 -0.51 16.72
N PRO A 798 12.15 -0.22 15.94
CA PRO A 798 11.02 -1.14 15.73
C PRO A 798 11.43 -2.50 15.17
N TYR A 799 12.45 -2.51 14.30
CA TYR A 799 13.05 -3.72 13.75
C TYR A 799 14.55 -3.67 14.09
N SER A 800 14.89 -4.32 15.20
CA SER A 800 16.24 -4.33 15.77
C SER A 800 17.20 -5.18 14.93
N PHE A 801 18.37 -4.62 14.62
CA PHE A 801 19.44 -5.34 13.92
C PHE A 801 20.73 -5.38 14.77
N GLN A 802 21.70 -6.16 14.31
CA GLN A 802 23.05 -6.25 14.85
C GLN A 802 24.05 -5.96 13.73
N THR A 803 25.18 -5.36 14.09
CA THR A 803 26.25 -5.00 13.16
C THR A 803 27.56 -5.67 13.53
N ASN A 804 28.45 -5.84 12.55
CA ASN A 804 29.85 -6.20 12.77
C ASN A 804 30.72 -4.97 12.51
N ASN A 805 31.26 -4.39 13.59
CA ASN A 805 31.97 -3.11 13.54
C ASN A 805 33.47 -3.34 13.79
N PRO A 806 34.34 -3.31 12.75
CA PRO A 806 35.79 -3.54 12.91
C PRO A 806 36.48 -2.48 13.75
N GLY A 807 35.94 -1.26 13.77
CA GLY A 807 36.65 -0.06 14.22
C GLY A 807 37.62 0.47 13.17
N ALA A 808 38.10 1.71 13.31
CA ALA A 808 39.18 2.25 12.49
C ALA A 808 40.47 1.40 12.62
N GLN A 809 40.93 0.77 11.53
CA GLN A 809 42.16 -0.05 11.47
C GLN A 809 43.15 0.37 10.38
N GLY A 810 42.79 1.24 9.43
CA GLY A 810 43.63 1.58 8.28
C GLY A 810 43.34 0.72 7.04
N SER A 811 42.13 0.12 6.94
CA SER A 811 41.94 -1.12 6.17
C SER A 811 41.26 -0.94 4.81
N THR A 812 42.09 -0.83 3.77
CA THR A 812 41.63 -0.89 2.36
C THR A 812 41.31 -2.30 1.85
N SER A 813 41.20 -3.31 2.75
CA SER A 813 40.90 -4.70 2.36
C SER A 813 39.43 -5.04 2.51
N GLY A 814 38.76 -5.36 1.40
CA GLY A 814 37.35 -5.77 1.44
C GLY A 814 36.76 -5.93 0.04
N SER A 815 35.43 -5.82 -0.02
CA SER A 815 34.66 -5.72 -1.27
C SER A 815 33.45 -4.82 -1.04
N LEU A 816 33.01 -4.07 -2.05
CA LEU A 816 31.73 -3.36 -2.08
C LEU A 816 30.93 -3.84 -3.30
N ALA A 817 29.62 -4.02 -3.15
CA ALA A 817 28.71 -4.32 -4.25
C ALA A 817 27.36 -3.61 -4.05
N VAL A 818 26.84 -3.03 -5.14
CA VAL A 818 25.43 -2.58 -5.23
C VAL A 818 24.55 -3.80 -5.50
N VAL A 819 23.54 -4.00 -4.66
CA VAL A 819 22.62 -5.16 -4.73
C VAL A 819 21.20 -4.80 -5.14
N ALA A 820 20.82 -3.51 -5.05
CA ALA A 820 19.59 -2.94 -5.57
C ALA A 820 19.89 -1.59 -6.26
N ASP A 821 19.19 -1.29 -7.35
CA ASP A 821 19.24 0.00 -8.05
C ASP A 821 17.90 0.70 -7.80
N ASP A 822 17.91 1.81 -7.05
CA ASP A 822 16.71 2.50 -6.57
C ASP A 822 16.88 4.04 -6.46
N THR A 823 15.83 4.71 -5.97
CA THR A 823 15.84 6.19 -5.85
C THR A 823 16.86 6.74 -4.83
N LEU A 824 17.44 5.89 -3.97
CA LEU A 824 18.47 6.25 -3.01
C LEU A 824 19.87 6.02 -3.61
N ILE A 825 20.08 4.87 -4.29
CA ILE A 825 21.38 4.42 -4.82
C ILE A 825 21.19 3.69 -6.15
N ALA A 826 21.91 4.11 -7.19
CA ALA A 826 21.84 3.53 -8.54
C ALA A 826 23.22 3.24 -9.15
N ALA A 827 23.24 2.35 -10.14
CA ALA A 827 24.40 2.00 -10.96
C ALA A 827 24.46 2.77 -12.30
N ASP A 828 23.39 3.47 -12.72
CA ASP A 828 23.42 4.35 -13.90
C ASP A 828 24.13 5.70 -13.60
N PRO A 829 25.21 6.05 -14.33
CA PRO A 829 25.88 7.35 -14.21
C PRO A 829 25.02 8.60 -14.52
N THR A 830 23.80 8.45 -15.04
CA THR A 830 22.86 9.57 -15.24
C THR A 830 21.85 9.75 -14.11
N HIS A 831 21.69 8.77 -13.23
CA HIS A 831 20.77 8.85 -12.09
C HIS A 831 21.35 9.76 -10.97
N PRO A 832 20.55 10.64 -10.34
CA PRO A 832 21.04 11.52 -9.27
C PRO A 832 21.53 10.80 -8.01
N GLY A 833 21.23 9.50 -7.85
CA GLY A 833 21.75 8.63 -6.78
C GLY A 833 22.91 7.74 -7.21
N PHE A 834 23.59 8.05 -8.32
CA PHE A 834 24.67 7.23 -8.85
C PHE A 834 25.82 7.00 -7.85
N ILE A 835 26.24 5.75 -7.70
CA ILE A 835 27.47 5.37 -6.99
C ILE A 835 28.29 4.45 -7.89
N ASP A 836 29.57 4.80 -8.11
CA ASP A 836 30.56 3.93 -8.76
C ASP A 836 31.30 3.08 -7.70
N PRO A 837 31.05 1.75 -7.60
CA PRO A 837 31.71 0.91 -6.60
C PRO A 837 33.23 0.79 -6.84
N SER A 838 33.71 1.05 -8.07
CA SER A 838 35.14 1.05 -8.39
C SER A 838 35.87 2.30 -7.89
N ALA A 839 35.15 3.40 -7.63
CA ALA A 839 35.71 4.58 -6.99
C ALA A 839 36.15 4.35 -5.53
N PHE A 840 35.61 3.31 -4.88
CA PHE A 840 35.99 2.90 -3.52
C PHE A 840 37.26 2.02 -3.48
N ALA A 841 37.88 1.74 -4.63
CA ALA A 841 39.09 0.93 -4.72
C ALA A 841 40.32 1.63 -4.11
N GLY A 842 40.52 1.43 -2.81
CA GLY A 842 41.58 2.07 -2.02
C GLY A 842 41.08 3.01 -0.91
N ILE A 843 39.75 3.13 -0.74
CA ILE A 843 39.11 3.67 0.48
C ILE A 843 39.08 2.54 1.54
N GLU A 844 38.94 2.88 2.83
CA GLU A 844 39.02 1.93 3.94
C GLU A 844 37.72 1.13 4.16
N ILE A 845 37.20 0.56 3.07
CA ILE A 845 36.03 -0.34 3.02
C ILE A 845 36.15 -1.57 3.93
N GLY A 846 37.36 -1.92 4.35
CA GLY A 846 37.63 -2.94 5.35
C GLY A 846 37.19 -2.56 6.76
N ASP A 847 37.06 -1.27 7.07
CA ASP A 847 36.67 -0.79 8.40
C ASP A 847 35.17 -0.45 8.50
N ALA A 848 34.43 -0.69 7.40
CA ALA A 848 32.99 -0.52 7.32
C ALA A 848 32.21 -1.44 8.29
N ASN A 849 31.22 -0.85 8.95
CA ASN A 849 30.29 -1.49 9.86
C ASN A 849 29.12 -2.09 9.07
N VAL A 850 28.98 -3.41 9.07
CA VAL A 850 27.96 -4.10 8.25
C VAL A 850 26.84 -4.71 9.10
N ILE A 851 25.59 -4.56 8.67
CA ILE A 851 24.44 -5.27 9.27
C ILE A 851 24.60 -6.77 9.02
N VAL A 852 24.55 -7.57 10.09
CA VAL A 852 24.66 -9.03 10.09
C VAL A 852 23.38 -9.74 10.57
N THR A 853 22.30 -9.00 10.81
CA THR A 853 20.98 -9.56 11.08
C THR A 853 20.21 -9.75 9.79
N ASP A 854 19.78 -10.99 9.57
CA ASP A 854 18.83 -11.38 8.52
C ASP A 854 17.40 -11.05 8.99
N ASP A 855 16.89 -9.90 8.56
CA ASP A 855 15.54 -9.41 8.86
C ASP A 855 14.95 -8.79 7.58
N TYR A 856 13.88 -9.40 7.06
CA TYR A 856 13.22 -9.03 5.79
C TYR A 856 12.71 -7.58 5.74
N ARG A 857 12.66 -6.89 6.89
CA ARG A 857 12.22 -5.49 7.00
C ARG A 857 13.35 -4.49 6.76
N TRP A 858 14.58 -4.96 6.60
CA TRP A 858 15.76 -4.15 6.23
C TRP A 858 16.18 -4.46 4.80
N CYS A 859 15.90 -3.54 3.88
CA CYS A 859 16.23 -3.63 2.47
C CYS A 859 17.68 -3.15 2.26
N GLY A 860 18.56 -4.00 1.73
CA GLY A 860 19.94 -3.63 1.42
C GLY A 860 20.06 -2.96 0.06
N ASN A 861 20.75 -1.81 -0.02
CA ASN A 861 21.22 -1.24 -1.30
C ASN A 861 22.62 -1.71 -1.64
N MET A 862 23.49 -1.83 -0.62
CA MET A 862 24.89 -2.20 -0.80
C MET A 862 25.37 -3.16 0.27
N GLU A 863 26.08 -4.20 -0.18
CA GLU A 863 26.79 -5.15 0.66
C GLU A 863 28.29 -4.84 0.67
N ALA A 864 28.91 -4.90 1.85
CA ALA A 864 30.36 -4.89 1.98
C ALA A 864 30.87 -6.18 2.64
N THR A 865 32.11 -6.54 2.33
CA THR A 865 32.90 -7.50 3.12
C THR A 865 34.02 -6.74 3.80
N ASN A 866 34.03 -6.72 5.13
CA ASN A 866 34.97 -5.95 5.94
C ASN A 866 36.24 -6.76 6.32
N VAL A 867 37.19 -6.14 7.03
CA VAL A 867 38.50 -6.72 7.42
C VAL A 867 38.38 -7.91 8.36
N ASN A 868 37.27 -8.03 9.09
CA ASN A 868 36.95 -9.23 9.89
C ASN A 868 36.55 -10.42 9.00
N GLY A 869 36.48 -10.25 7.68
CA GLY A 869 35.94 -11.23 6.74
C GLY A 869 34.43 -11.38 6.85
N THR A 870 33.74 -10.40 7.43
CA THR A 870 32.28 -10.44 7.64
C THR A 870 31.59 -9.70 6.49
N LYS A 871 30.61 -10.35 5.86
CA LYS A 871 29.78 -9.80 4.78
C LYS A 871 28.42 -9.39 5.35
N GLY A 872 27.89 -8.26 4.90
CA GLY A 872 26.57 -7.74 5.31
C GLY A 872 26.25 -6.40 4.66
N PHE A 873 25.09 -5.81 4.98
CA PHE A 873 24.71 -4.53 4.39
C PHE A 873 25.51 -3.37 5.00
N VAL A 874 26.22 -2.60 4.16
CA VAL A 874 26.87 -1.33 4.54
C VAL A 874 25.93 -0.14 4.35
N HIS A 875 24.99 -0.26 3.40
CA HIS A 875 23.88 0.68 3.25
C HIS A 875 22.57 -0.12 3.14
N ALA A 876 21.64 0.17 4.04
CA ALA A 876 20.31 -0.43 4.07
C ALA A 876 19.27 0.59 4.54
N TYR A 877 18.02 0.34 4.21
CA TYR A 877 16.90 1.13 4.71
C TYR A 877 15.78 0.25 5.23
N SER A 878 14.88 0.85 6.00
CA SER A 878 13.66 0.23 6.47
C SER A 878 12.55 1.25 6.60
N ARG A 879 11.33 0.87 6.26
CA ARG A 879 10.15 1.74 6.44
C ARG A 879 9.40 1.37 7.71
N TYR A 880 9.33 2.33 8.63
CA TYR A 880 8.50 2.23 9.82
C TYR A 880 7.29 3.15 9.70
N LEU A 881 6.09 2.54 9.61
CA LEU A 881 4.82 3.23 9.34
C LEU A 881 4.99 4.21 8.16
N ASN A 882 4.70 5.50 8.34
CA ASN A 882 4.81 6.49 7.27
C ASN A 882 6.24 6.99 7.01
N GLY A 883 7.20 6.71 7.89
CA GLY A 883 8.57 7.22 7.79
C GLY A 883 9.53 6.40 6.95
N LEU A 884 10.82 6.68 7.18
CA LEU A 884 11.96 5.96 6.62
C LEU A 884 13.11 5.98 7.65
N VAL A 885 13.74 4.84 7.88
CA VAL A 885 15.02 4.72 8.59
C VAL A 885 16.07 4.30 7.56
N ILE A 886 17.23 4.94 7.55
CA ILE A 886 18.39 4.59 6.73
C ILE A 886 19.55 4.26 7.68
N TYR A 887 20.28 3.19 7.41
CA TYR A 887 21.55 2.85 8.03
C TYR A 887 22.67 2.98 6.99
N ASN A 888 23.72 3.71 7.36
CA ASN A 888 24.96 3.83 6.61
C ASN A 888 26.12 3.53 7.57
N GLY A 889 26.92 2.52 7.24
CA GLY A 889 28.08 2.07 8.02
C GLY A 889 29.42 2.20 7.29
N PHE A 890 29.54 3.07 6.28
CA PHE A 890 30.83 3.33 5.67
C PHE A 890 31.82 3.95 6.67
N ASP A 891 33.11 3.68 6.42
CA ASP A 891 34.22 4.54 6.88
C ASP A 891 33.97 6.02 6.52
N THR A 892 34.62 6.92 7.27
CA THR A 892 34.45 8.37 7.15
C THR A 892 35.75 9.16 7.04
N ASP A 893 36.92 8.61 7.39
CA ASP A 893 38.15 9.41 7.53
C ASP A 893 38.81 9.74 6.18
N ASN A 894 38.52 8.94 5.15
CA ASN A 894 38.96 9.11 3.76
C ASN A 894 37.90 9.77 2.84
N ILE A 895 36.79 10.31 3.38
CA ILE A 895 35.73 10.96 2.58
C ILE A 895 35.88 12.49 2.59
N ASP A 896 36.48 13.05 1.53
CA ASP A 896 36.76 14.50 1.39
C ASP A 896 35.52 15.42 1.46
N SER A 897 34.31 14.93 1.17
CA SER A 897 33.04 15.67 1.33
C SER A 897 31.81 14.75 1.42
N PRO A 898 31.31 14.44 2.64
CA PRO A 898 30.04 13.71 2.83
C PRO A 898 28.83 14.65 2.65
N GLY A 899 28.04 14.45 1.60
CA GLY A 899 26.93 15.36 1.23
C GLY A 899 25.54 14.72 1.29
N LEU A 900 24.72 15.13 2.28
CA LEU A 900 23.29 14.82 2.47
C LEU A 900 22.40 15.24 1.28
#